data_AF-A0A6J0B8M9-F1
#
_entry.id   AF-A0A6J0B8M9-F1
#
_cell.length_a   1.000
_cell.length_b   1.000
_cell.length_c   1.000
_cell.angle_alpha   90.00
_cell.angle_beta   90.00
_cell.angle_gamma   90.00
#
_symmetry.space_group_name_H-M   'P 1'
#
loop_
_entity.id
_entity.type
_entity.pdbx_description
1 polymer ?
#
loop_
_entity_poly.entity_id
_entity_poly.type
_entity_poly.pdbx_seq_one_letter_code
_entity_poly.pdbx_strand_id
1 'polypeptide(L)'
;MDCGSRMWLLISLLVVYQIFQATNGLLINNTIVWCTVSDAEQRKCEAFSKAVDQKISSFTARDIALSCKQAFNEEACMTMLDEEKAHLTTLDPGEVFIAGRYHSLLPIMQEKLVSGLINQYAVAVVKKGSLPDVLSLRDLRGKKACFAGVGTQAGWVIPIHTLMEQGGMEVIDCNNHVKSTINYFGPSCAINALIDKYNPLGDNSDQLCKLCIGKVPGGKCTSADPYAGYEGAFKCLLEAGDIAFLVDTTVQEMTSNTLDLNTPSKDQFELLCTDGSRRPVDDFRNCNWGSVPSRAIITSSATHVNMRKLYQKFLITASQEFSKSYSNSNSSFMNDNRFGNRDGYEIRPGFDNRQGYDRFDDRNYNGNFSGNRNFYYRNGTDNNFEQGNNYGPNPSNRQAGNPNIADILPLENFDLFESSPRYGEHHNLLFSDSAREFHPLAEKDQNYPQYLGQSLNDILAVRHCPVNRMTLCVTSEPEMEKCIKMRIALKAQLLKPEMVCYKGHSQIHCMQAIQNGDADVTVLDASDVYTAGLRYGLIPFISEVYNLGSPDYYVVAVAKEEDPSTDLTYLKNKYTCHPGINTAAGWVYPLAYLISNGWIRGYGCDSVRAAAEYFTKSCIPGALSTEYNTGVPYDNMCDLCHGVSFRYCRRDASEDYFGYTGAFRCLVEGGGNVAFVKHTTVAENTDGKRRSTWARNTFTKDFELLCPDGTRRPTGQYMECNLGKVAANAIVARSGYYGYNETEINAYINLFVYAQQYYGRKDPDEFSFSMFYSPPPYSDLIFQDAAQQLVVIPPEKRQFSAYVGPDFMRARRITDCNAGASAIQYTISGSIAMGFLATLLGS
;
A
#
# COMPACT_ATOMS: atom_id res chain seq x y z
N MET A 1 -70.61 32.98 -7.99
CA MET A 1 -69.44 33.85 -7.75
C MET A 1 -68.47 33.07 -6.84
N ASP A 2 -67.15 33.25 -6.97
CA ASP A 2 -66.08 32.58 -6.20
C ASP A 2 -65.43 31.27 -6.73
N CYS A 3 -65.30 31.10 -8.04
CA CYS A 3 -64.25 30.21 -8.59
C CYS A 3 -63.16 30.97 -9.38
N GLY A 4 -63.49 32.14 -9.96
CA GLY A 4 -62.55 32.96 -10.72
C GLY A 4 -61.49 33.69 -9.89
N SER A 5 -61.85 34.27 -8.74
CA SER A 5 -60.91 35.09 -7.96
C SER A 5 -59.82 34.28 -7.23
N ARG A 6 -60.09 33.03 -6.85
CA ARG A 6 -59.09 32.16 -6.21
C ARG A 6 -58.03 31.66 -7.19
N MET A 7 -58.40 31.44 -8.44
CA MET A 7 -57.46 30.97 -9.47
C MET A 7 -56.48 32.08 -9.90
N TRP A 8 -56.95 33.33 -9.97
CA TRP A 8 -56.09 34.48 -10.25
C TRP A 8 -55.11 34.80 -9.12
N LEU A 9 -55.51 34.62 -7.85
CA LEU A 9 -54.62 34.75 -6.69
C LEU A 9 -53.53 33.66 -6.64
N LEU A 10 -53.87 32.43 -6.98
CA LEU A 10 -52.89 31.32 -7.04
C LEU A 10 -51.89 31.49 -8.19
N ILE A 11 -52.34 31.95 -9.36
CA ILE A 11 -51.45 32.19 -10.50
C ILE A 11 -50.54 33.38 -10.24
N SER A 12 -51.04 34.46 -9.63
CA SER A 12 -50.21 35.61 -9.25
C SER A 12 -49.22 35.27 -8.13
N LEU A 13 -49.59 34.45 -7.14
CA LEU A 13 -48.64 33.92 -6.14
C LEU A 13 -47.59 33.00 -6.75
N LEU A 14 -47.95 32.16 -7.72
CA LEU A 14 -46.99 31.31 -8.45
C LEU A 14 -46.05 32.12 -9.32
N VAL A 15 -46.54 33.18 -9.99
CA VAL A 15 -45.70 34.08 -10.79
C VAL A 15 -44.81 34.93 -9.89
N VAL A 16 -45.30 35.43 -8.75
CA VAL A 16 -44.46 36.12 -7.76
C VAL A 16 -43.45 35.16 -7.15
N TYR A 17 -43.80 33.90 -6.85
CA TYR A 17 -42.86 32.87 -6.38
C TYR A 17 -41.82 32.51 -7.44
N GLN A 18 -42.20 32.41 -8.72
CA GLN A 18 -41.28 32.18 -9.84
C GLN A 18 -40.38 33.40 -10.09
N ILE A 19 -40.89 34.62 -9.92
CA ILE A 19 -40.10 35.86 -9.98
C ILE A 19 -39.19 35.99 -8.75
N PHE A 20 -39.63 35.58 -7.55
CA PHE A 20 -38.81 35.52 -6.33
C PHE A 20 -37.73 34.42 -6.42
N GLN A 21 -37.99 33.34 -7.14
CA GLN A 21 -37.01 32.30 -7.51
C GLN A 21 -36.07 32.79 -8.63
N ALA A 22 -36.54 33.67 -9.53
CA ALA A 22 -35.71 34.26 -10.58
C ALA A 22 -34.84 35.44 -10.10
N THR A 23 -35.26 36.17 -9.06
CA THR A 23 -34.47 37.23 -8.40
C THR A 23 -33.57 36.71 -7.28
N ASN A 24 -33.90 35.55 -6.70
CA ASN A 24 -32.94 34.74 -5.94
C ASN A 24 -32.27 33.74 -6.88
N GLY A 25 -31.49 34.24 -7.85
CA GLY A 25 -30.40 33.42 -8.37
C GLY A 25 -29.63 32.88 -7.17
N LEU A 26 -29.48 31.55 -7.08
CA LEU A 26 -28.77 30.88 -5.99
C LEU A 26 -27.61 31.77 -5.52
N LEU A 27 -27.69 32.25 -4.28
CA LEU A 27 -26.52 32.64 -3.51
C LEU A 27 -25.71 31.35 -3.31
N ILE A 28 -24.99 30.92 -4.36
CA ILE A 28 -23.89 29.99 -4.22
C ILE A 28 -22.88 30.78 -3.41
N ASN A 29 -22.79 30.47 -2.12
CA ASN A 29 -21.73 30.97 -1.28
C ASN A 29 -20.43 30.40 -1.86
N ASN A 30 -19.73 31.18 -2.70
CA ASN A 30 -18.55 30.75 -3.45
C ASN A 30 -17.34 30.70 -2.51
N THR A 31 -17.41 29.92 -1.45
CA THR A 31 -16.33 29.81 -0.47
C THR A 31 -15.34 28.74 -0.90
N ILE A 32 -14.10 29.13 -1.15
CA ILE A 32 -12.97 28.20 -1.29
C ILE A 32 -12.49 27.86 0.12
N VAL A 33 -12.34 26.57 0.42
CA VAL A 33 -11.77 26.09 1.68
C VAL A 33 -10.41 25.51 1.34
N TRP A 34 -9.36 26.22 1.73
CA TRP A 34 -7.99 25.75 1.58
C TRP A 34 -7.64 24.85 2.76
N CYS A 35 -7.11 23.68 2.48
CA CYS A 35 -6.65 22.75 3.48
C CYS A 35 -5.16 22.92 3.77
N THR A 36 -4.84 23.11 5.06
CA THR A 36 -3.48 23.31 5.58
C THR A 36 -3.09 22.14 6.49
N VAL A 37 -1.79 21.92 6.72
CA VAL A 37 -1.31 20.78 7.53
C VAL A 37 -0.47 21.18 8.75
N SER A 38 -0.23 22.48 8.94
CA SER A 38 0.51 23.00 10.10
C SER A 38 -0.04 24.33 10.60
N ASP A 39 0.26 24.68 11.85
CA ASP A 39 -0.16 25.94 12.46
C ASP A 39 0.44 27.17 11.74
N ALA A 40 1.65 27.05 11.20
CA ALA A 40 2.30 28.10 10.43
C ALA A 40 1.60 28.31 9.09
N GLU A 41 1.24 27.22 8.42
CA GLU A 41 0.51 27.26 7.16
C GLU A 41 -0.94 27.77 7.35
N GLN A 42 -1.61 27.36 8.43
CA GLN A 42 -2.92 27.87 8.81
C GLN A 42 -2.89 29.39 9.02
N ARG A 43 -1.90 29.91 9.74
CA ARG A 43 -1.71 31.37 9.92
C ARG A 43 -1.47 32.10 8.60
N LYS A 44 -0.64 31.55 7.70
CA LYS A 44 -0.44 32.11 6.37
C LYS A 44 -1.72 32.09 5.53
N CYS A 45 -2.49 31.02 5.61
CA CYS A 45 -3.76 30.89 4.91
C CYS A 45 -4.78 31.93 5.40
N GLU A 46 -4.88 32.15 6.72
CA GLU A 46 -5.77 33.18 7.28
C GLU A 46 -5.34 34.59 6.88
N ALA A 47 -4.03 34.85 6.77
CA ALA A 47 -3.52 36.10 6.22
C ALA A 47 -3.87 36.25 4.73
N PHE A 48 -3.76 35.17 3.95
CA PHE A 48 -4.15 35.14 2.54
C PHE A 48 -5.65 35.42 2.37
N SER A 49 -6.49 34.78 3.18
CA SER A 49 -7.95 35.01 3.23
C SER A 49 -8.28 36.49 3.48
N LYS A 50 -7.66 37.10 4.51
CA LYS A 50 -7.85 38.53 4.80
C LYS A 50 -7.38 39.44 3.65
N ALA A 51 -6.26 39.10 2.99
CA ALA A 51 -5.75 39.88 1.87
C ALA A 51 -6.69 39.82 0.65
N VAL A 52 -7.27 38.65 0.37
CA VAL A 52 -8.29 38.46 -0.68
C VAL A 52 -9.53 39.31 -0.38
N ASP A 53 -10.03 39.29 0.86
CA ASP A 53 -11.19 40.09 1.27
C ASP A 53 -10.94 41.60 1.11
N GLN A 54 -9.72 42.06 1.42
CA GLN A 54 -9.34 43.47 1.26
C GLN A 54 -9.25 43.92 -0.20
N LYS A 55 -8.86 43.02 -1.12
CA LYS A 55 -8.75 43.27 -2.56
C LYS A 55 -9.85 42.60 -3.37
N ILE A 56 -11.03 42.39 -2.79
CA ILE A 56 -12.12 41.65 -3.44
C ILE A 56 -12.50 42.21 -4.82
N SER A 57 -12.34 43.53 -5.02
CA SER A 57 -12.59 44.20 -6.31
C SER A 57 -11.68 43.75 -7.46
N SER A 58 -10.48 43.24 -7.17
CA SER A 58 -9.56 42.69 -8.18
C SER A 58 -10.02 41.34 -8.72
N PHE A 59 -10.91 40.63 -8.00
CA PHE A 59 -11.38 39.30 -8.38
C PHE A 59 -12.68 39.42 -9.19
N THR A 60 -12.57 39.31 -10.52
CA THR A 60 -13.68 39.49 -11.50
C THR A 60 -14.70 38.34 -11.55
N ALA A 61 -14.87 37.56 -10.49
CA ALA A 61 -15.82 36.48 -10.43
C ALA A 61 -16.53 36.49 -9.07
N ARG A 62 -17.87 36.63 -9.09
CA ARG A 62 -18.83 36.48 -7.97
C ARG A 62 -18.19 36.13 -6.62
N ASP A 63 -18.07 37.12 -5.74
CA ASP A 63 -17.74 37.04 -4.29
C ASP A 63 -17.13 35.70 -3.84
N ILE A 64 -15.92 35.39 -4.33
CA ILE A 64 -15.19 34.20 -3.88
C ILE A 64 -14.58 34.54 -2.52
N ALA A 65 -15.10 33.93 -1.46
CA ALA A 65 -14.50 34.01 -0.13
C ALA A 65 -13.47 32.90 0.04
N LEU A 66 -12.29 33.21 0.59
CA LEU A 66 -11.31 32.19 0.96
C LEU A 66 -11.41 31.89 2.46
N SER A 67 -11.43 30.62 2.82
CA SER A 67 -11.40 30.13 4.20
C SER A 67 -10.36 29.02 4.33
N CYS A 68 -9.96 28.72 5.56
CA CYS A 68 -8.83 27.84 5.84
C CYS A 68 -9.23 26.77 6.85
N LYS A 69 -8.85 25.52 6.58
CA LYS A 69 -9.12 24.39 7.47
C LYS A 69 -7.88 23.54 7.64
N GLN A 70 -7.45 23.37 8.88
CA GLN A 70 -6.27 22.57 9.18
C GLN A 70 -6.63 21.08 9.33
N ALA A 71 -5.88 20.24 8.63
CA ALA A 71 -5.85 18.80 8.78
C ALA A 71 -4.65 18.38 9.64
N PHE A 72 -4.67 17.14 10.12
CA PHE A 72 -3.58 16.60 10.94
C PHE A 72 -2.29 16.35 10.13
N ASN A 73 -2.43 15.93 8.88
CA ASN A 73 -1.34 15.68 7.93
C ASN A 73 -1.88 15.76 6.49
N GLU A 74 -1.01 15.58 5.51
CA GLU A 74 -1.36 15.66 4.09
C GLU A 74 -2.40 14.62 3.67
N GLU A 75 -2.35 13.39 4.19
CA GLU A 75 -3.33 12.35 3.86
C GLU A 75 -4.72 12.66 4.43
N ALA A 76 -4.80 13.14 5.68
CA ALA A 76 -6.04 13.63 6.25
C ALA A 76 -6.61 14.82 5.47
N CYS A 77 -5.72 15.66 4.93
CA CYS A 77 -6.09 16.76 4.04
C CYS A 77 -6.69 16.24 2.72
N MET A 78 -6.07 15.22 2.10
CA MET A 78 -6.61 14.54 0.92
C MET A 78 -7.98 13.92 1.20
N THR A 79 -8.17 13.26 2.35
CA THR A 79 -9.48 12.76 2.79
C THR A 79 -10.50 13.88 2.94
N MET A 80 -10.13 15.03 3.51
CA MET A 80 -11.05 16.17 3.59
C MET A 80 -11.45 16.70 2.21
N LEU A 81 -10.57 16.65 1.21
CA LEU A 81 -10.93 17.02 -0.16
C LEU A 81 -11.86 15.99 -0.81
N ASP A 82 -11.58 14.70 -0.61
CA ASP A 82 -12.38 13.59 -1.15
C ASP A 82 -13.81 13.58 -0.56
N GLU A 83 -13.94 13.93 0.72
CA GLU A 83 -15.21 14.12 1.43
C GLU A 83 -15.83 15.52 1.23
N GLU A 84 -15.25 16.37 0.36
CA GLU A 84 -15.70 17.75 0.07
C GLU A 84 -15.78 18.67 1.31
N LYS A 85 -15.05 18.33 2.38
CA LYS A 85 -14.88 19.16 3.59
C LYS A 85 -13.85 20.28 3.41
N ALA A 86 -12.99 20.16 2.40
CA ALA A 86 -12.09 21.18 1.89
C ALA A 86 -12.05 21.11 0.37
N HIS A 87 -11.55 22.15 -0.29
CA HIS A 87 -11.61 22.29 -1.75
C HIS A 87 -10.24 22.23 -2.42
N LEU A 88 -9.23 22.87 -1.82
CA LEU A 88 -7.90 23.01 -2.43
C LEU A 88 -6.79 22.69 -1.43
N THR A 89 -5.70 22.13 -1.93
CA THR A 89 -4.41 22.03 -1.23
C THR A 89 -3.28 21.92 -2.25
N THR A 90 -2.03 21.97 -1.80
CA THR A 90 -0.84 21.77 -2.64
C THR A 90 -0.09 20.52 -2.25
N LEU A 91 0.31 19.73 -3.23
CA LEU A 91 1.02 18.47 -3.00
C LEU A 91 2.34 18.41 -3.77
N ASP A 92 3.33 17.74 -3.17
CA ASP A 92 4.52 17.24 -3.86
C ASP A 92 4.11 16.24 -4.95
N PRO A 93 4.82 16.16 -6.10
CA PRO A 93 4.45 15.24 -7.17
C PRO A 93 4.28 13.78 -6.72
N GLY A 94 5.08 13.31 -5.77
CA GLY A 94 4.96 11.97 -5.21
C GLY A 94 3.62 11.73 -4.50
N GLU A 95 3.10 12.76 -3.82
CA GLU A 95 1.79 12.73 -3.17
C GLU A 95 0.64 12.96 -4.16
N VAL A 96 0.87 13.60 -5.32
CA VAL A 96 -0.15 13.69 -6.40
C VAL A 96 -0.51 12.30 -6.93
N PHE A 97 0.45 11.37 -6.99
CA PHE A 97 0.16 9.97 -7.33
C PHE A 97 -0.79 9.33 -6.30
N ILE A 98 -0.57 9.59 -5.02
CA ILE A 98 -1.40 9.06 -3.93
C ILE A 98 -2.79 9.69 -4.00
N ALA A 99 -2.85 11.00 -4.13
CA ALA A 99 -4.07 11.78 -4.25
C ALA A 99 -4.95 11.36 -5.43
N GLY A 100 -4.36 10.95 -6.56
CA GLY A 100 -5.13 10.51 -7.73
C GLY A 100 -5.45 9.02 -7.77
N ARG A 101 -4.70 8.18 -7.04
CA ARG A 101 -4.88 6.73 -7.03
C ARG A 101 -5.75 6.24 -5.88
N TYR A 102 -5.52 6.77 -4.69
CA TYR A 102 -6.14 6.32 -3.44
C TYR A 102 -7.20 7.30 -2.92
N HIS A 103 -7.18 8.53 -3.44
CA HIS A 103 -8.24 9.51 -3.25
C HIS A 103 -8.80 9.87 -4.63
N SER A 104 -10.02 10.39 -4.71
CA SER A 104 -10.61 10.78 -5.99
C SER A 104 -10.20 12.21 -6.34
N LEU A 105 -8.91 12.54 -6.30
CA LEU A 105 -8.40 13.90 -6.50
C LEU A 105 -7.65 14.05 -7.83
N LEU A 106 -7.56 15.29 -8.32
CA LEU A 106 -6.85 15.60 -9.56
C LEU A 106 -6.09 16.94 -9.48
N PRO A 107 -4.97 17.08 -10.21
CA PRO A 107 -4.25 18.34 -10.31
C PRO A 107 -4.93 19.30 -11.28
N ILE A 108 -5.03 20.58 -10.91
CA ILE A 108 -5.59 21.64 -11.77
C ILE A 108 -4.57 22.70 -12.17
N MET A 109 -3.50 22.87 -11.41
CA MET A 109 -2.43 23.84 -11.71
C MET A 109 -1.09 23.33 -11.20
N GLN A 110 -0.01 23.85 -11.76
CA GLN A 110 1.37 23.64 -11.29
C GLN A 110 1.99 24.97 -10.86
N GLU A 111 2.93 24.94 -9.93
CA GLU A 111 3.74 26.12 -9.59
C GLU A 111 4.74 26.42 -10.72
N LYS A 112 4.95 27.71 -11.02
CA LYS A 112 5.99 28.14 -11.97
C LYS A 112 7.04 28.93 -11.21
N LEU A 113 8.29 28.48 -11.32
CA LEU A 113 9.42 28.93 -10.51
C LEU A 113 10.02 30.23 -11.05
N VAL A 114 10.89 30.86 -10.25
CA VAL A 114 11.68 32.06 -10.65
C VAL A 114 12.43 31.86 -11.98
N SER A 115 12.93 30.65 -12.24
CA SER A 115 13.64 30.30 -13.47
C SER A 115 12.74 30.29 -14.73
N GLY A 116 11.43 30.48 -14.57
CA GLY A 116 10.43 30.31 -15.62
C GLY A 116 10.09 28.86 -15.93
N LEU A 117 10.76 27.90 -15.26
CA LEU A 117 10.54 26.48 -15.41
C LEU A 117 9.37 26.00 -14.54
N ILE A 118 8.68 24.98 -15.05
CA ILE A 118 7.64 24.22 -14.34
C ILE A 118 8.19 22.91 -13.77
N ASN A 119 9.46 22.61 -14.00
CA ASN A 119 10.16 21.44 -13.48
C ASN A 119 11.36 21.89 -12.64
N GLN A 120 11.65 21.09 -11.62
CA GLN A 120 12.82 21.12 -10.75
C GLN A 120 13.71 19.90 -11.01
N TYR A 121 14.84 19.86 -10.34
CA TYR A 121 15.77 18.74 -10.38
C TYR A 121 15.92 18.12 -8.99
N ALA A 122 15.87 16.79 -8.92
CA ALA A 122 16.25 16.06 -7.72
C ALA A 122 17.78 16.06 -7.61
N VAL A 123 18.30 16.46 -6.46
CA VAL A 123 19.74 16.57 -6.21
C VAL A 123 20.11 15.90 -4.90
N ALA A 124 21.33 15.36 -4.86
CA ALA A 124 21.93 14.84 -3.65
C ALA A 124 23.01 15.83 -3.17
N VAL A 125 22.83 16.39 -1.98
CA VAL A 125 23.69 17.45 -1.43
C VAL A 125 24.53 16.88 -0.31
N VAL A 126 25.82 17.21 -0.32
CA VAL A 126 26.79 16.84 0.71
C VAL A 126 27.57 18.06 1.16
N LYS A 127 28.16 18.00 2.35
CA LYS A 127 29.10 19.03 2.83
C LYS A 127 30.38 18.94 2.00
N LYS A 128 30.92 20.09 1.60
CA LYS A 128 32.14 20.16 0.79
C LYS A 128 33.31 19.49 1.50
N GLY A 129 33.98 18.56 0.82
CA GLY A 129 35.09 17.78 1.40
C GLY A 129 34.68 16.68 2.38
N SER A 130 33.37 16.45 2.60
CA SER A 130 32.87 15.28 3.34
C SER A 130 32.77 14.05 2.43
N LEU A 131 32.63 12.84 2.99
CA LEU A 131 32.48 11.60 2.22
C LEU A 131 33.58 11.33 1.16
N PRO A 132 34.88 11.57 1.41
CA PRO A 132 35.92 11.42 0.39
C PRO A 132 36.05 9.98 -0.15
N ASP A 133 35.51 9.02 0.59
CA ASP A 133 35.44 7.61 0.23
C ASP A 133 34.28 7.25 -0.72
N VAL A 134 33.36 8.18 -0.98
CA VAL A 134 32.24 7.98 -1.91
C VAL A 134 32.69 8.39 -3.32
N LEU A 135 33.02 7.39 -4.15
CA LEU A 135 33.46 7.56 -5.54
C LEU A 135 32.39 7.10 -6.55
N SER A 136 31.42 6.32 -6.08
CA SER A 136 30.29 5.82 -6.85
C SER A 136 29.03 5.78 -5.99
N LEU A 137 27.86 5.63 -6.61
CA LEU A 137 26.61 5.48 -5.88
C LEU A 137 26.61 4.28 -4.92
N ARG A 138 27.39 3.23 -5.21
CA ARG A 138 27.48 2.02 -4.35
C ARG A 138 28.11 2.31 -2.99
N ASP A 139 28.96 3.32 -2.92
CA ASP A 139 29.68 3.71 -1.71
C ASP A 139 28.78 4.48 -0.72
N LEU A 140 27.54 4.77 -1.11
CA LEU A 140 26.50 5.31 -0.23
C LEU A 140 25.96 4.27 0.77
N ARG A 141 26.28 2.98 0.58
CA ARG A 141 25.89 1.92 1.50
C ARG A 141 26.43 2.20 2.91
N GLY A 142 25.55 2.15 3.91
CA GLY A 142 25.86 2.41 5.31
C GLY A 142 26.03 3.88 5.70
N LYS A 143 25.92 4.83 4.75
CA LYS A 143 25.98 6.28 5.05
C LYS A 143 24.71 6.76 5.74
N LYS A 144 24.79 7.91 6.40
CA LYS A 144 23.66 8.57 7.06
C LYS A 144 22.95 9.49 6.10
N ALA A 145 21.69 9.21 5.80
CA ALA A 145 20.92 9.99 4.84
C ALA A 145 19.79 10.79 5.50
N CYS A 146 19.49 11.94 4.90
CA CYS A 146 18.38 12.82 5.25
C CYS A 146 17.43 12.91 4.07
N PHE A 147 16.19 12.44 4.26
CA PHE A 147 15.15 12.42 3.23
C PHE A 147 14.02 13.37 3.65
N ALA A 148 13.49 14.12 2.67
CA ALA A 148 12.37 15.05 2.92
C ALA A 148 11.11 14.34 3.46
N GLY A 149 10.88 13.11 2.99
CA GLY A 149 9.82 12.24 3.47
C GLY A 149 9.64 11.04 2.53
N VAL A 150 9.27 9.90 3.10
CA VAL A 150 8.94 8.70 2.33
C VAL A 150 7.74 9.01 1.44
N GLY A 151 7.90 8.77 0.12
CA GLY A 151 6.89 9.08 -0.88
C GLY A 151 7.13 10.35 -1.69
N THR A 152 7.92 11.31 -1.18
CA THR A 152 8.25 12.54 -1.91
C THR A 152 9.06 12.25 -3.18
N GLN A 153 8.83 13.01 -4.26
CA GLN A 153 9.40 12.70 -5.56
C GLN A 153 10.93 12.88 -5.59
N ALA A 154 11.42 14.07 -5.24
CA ALA A 154 12.87 14.36 -5.24
C ALA A 154 13.57 13.80 -4.01
N GLY A 155 12.86 13.78 -2.88
CA GLY A 155 13.41 13.43 -1.57
C GLY A 155 13.41 11.94 -1.28
N TRP A 156 12.69 11.11 -2.04
CA TRP A 156 12.64 9.66 -1.82
C TRP A 156 12.54 8.86 -3.11
N VAL A 157 11.52 9.07 -3.93
CA VAL A 157 11.26 8.22 -5.11
C VAL A 157 12.46 8.17 -6.05
N ILE A 158 12.97 9.33 -6.47
CA ILE A 158 14.12 9.43 -7.39
C ILE A 158 15.39 8.80 -6.81
N PRO A 159 15.82 9.17 -5.58
CA PRO A 159 16.96 8.54 -4.93
C PRO A 159 16.84 7.03 -4.82
N ILE A 160 15.69 6.53 -4.36
CA ILE A 160 15.51 5.09 -4.12
C ILE A 160 15.53 4.31 -5.42
N HIS A 161 14.82 4.71 -6.48
CA HIS A 161 14.90 3.96 -7.75
C HIS A 161 16.31 4.04 -8.34
N THR A 162 16.98 5.19 -8.26
CA THR A 162 18.34 5.36 -8.81
C THR A 162 19.32 4.43 -8.11
N LEU A 163 19.18 4.25 -6.79
CA LEU A 163 20.00 3.34 -6.01
C LEU A 163 19.66 1.86 -6.26
N MET A 164 18.39 1.52 -6.52
CA MET A 164 17.99 0.17 -6.93
C MET A 164 18.61 -0.21 -8.28
N GLU A 165 18.62 0.72 -9.25
CA GLU A 165 19.12 0.45 -10.60
C GLU A 165 20.65 0.51 -10.70
N GLN A 166 21.27 1.51 -10.07
CA GLN A 166 22.69 1.86 -10.30
C GLN A 166 23.52 1.80 -9.01
N GLY A 167 22.92 2.08 -7.86
CA GLY A 167 23.58 2.13 -6.55
C GLY A 167 23.76 0.77 -5.85
N GLY A 168 23.30 -0.33 -6.46
CA GLY A 168 23.44 -1.67 -5.88
C GLY A 168 22.60 -1.89 -4.62
N MET A 169 21.45 -1.23 -4.51
CA MET A 169 20.48 -1.47 -3.44
C MET A 169 19.65 -2.71 -3.76
N GLU A 170 19.76 -3.72 -2.91
CA GLU A 170 19.05 -5.00 -3.07
C GLU A 170 17.59 -4.87 -2.64
N VAL A 171 16.69 -5.51 -3.41
CA VAL A 171 15.27 -5.57 -3.07
C VAL A 171 15.05 -6.68 -2.04
N ILE A 172 14.93 -6.29 -0.77
CA ILE A 172 14.68 -7.21 0.34
C ILE A 172 13.20 -7.60 0.41
N ASP A 173 12.31 -6.66 0.11
CA ASP A 173 10.88 -6.89 0.04
C ASP A 173 10.26 -6.13 -1.14
N CYS A 174 9.66 -6.89 -2.07
CA CYS A 174 9.04 -6.35 -3.27
C CYS A 174 7.85 -5.43 -3.01
N ASN A 175 7.20 -5.56 -1.85
CA ASN A 175 6.03 -4.76 -1.49
C ASN A 175 6.35 -3.67 -0.46
N ASN A 176 7.61 -3.58 -0.02
CA ASN A 176 8.04 -2.63 0.99
C ASN A 176 9.49 -2.18 0.72
N HIS A 177 9.59 -1.15 -0.11
CA HIS A 177 10.86 -0.52 -0.46
C HIS A 177 11.55 0.17 0.72
N VAL A 178 10.83 0.54 1.79
CA VAL A 178 11.43 1.08 3.03
C VAL A 178 12.33 0.05 3.68
N LYS A 179 11.94 -1.23 3.68
CA LYS A 179 12.74 -2.34 4.21
C LYS A 179 14.06 -2.53 3.45
N SER A 180 14.02 -2.38 2.13
CA SER A 180 15.23 -2.37 1.29
C SER A 180 16.14 -1.19 1.63
N THR A 181 15.57 0.01 1.82
CA THR A 181 16.32 1.22 2.21
C THR A 181 16.95 1.09 3.61
N ILE A 182 16.23 0.50 4.57
CA ILE A 182 16.74 0.21 5.93
C ILE A 182 18.01 -0.65 5.85
N ASN A 183 18.03 -1.65 4.97
CA ASN A 183 19.18 -2.53 4.79
C ASN A 183 20.36 -1.85 4.08
N TYR A 184 20.10 -0.81 3.28
CA TYR A 184 21.11 -0.13 2.48
C TYR A 184 21.82 1.01 3.23
N PHE A 185 21.07 1.91 3.87
CA PHE A 185 21.62 3.06 4.58
C PHE A 185 21.90 2.78 6.05
N GLY A 186 22.80 3.57 6.66
CA GLY A 186 22.99 3.57 8.12
C GLY A 186 21.84 4.28 8.86
N PRO A 187 22.04 4.64 10.15
CA PRO A 187 21.09 5.47 10.89
C PRO A 187 20.76 6.73 10.08
N SER A 188 19.49 6.96 9.77
CA SER A 188 19.05 8.02 8.87
C SER A 188 17.82 8.75 9.44
N CYS A 189 17.38 9.81 8.76
CA CYS A 189 16.06 10.39 8.97
C CYS A 189 15.26 10.37 7.67
N ALA A 190 14.22 9.54 7.61
CA ALA A 190 13.23 9.46 6.56
C ALA A 190 11.85 9.60 7.18
N ILE A 191 11.28 10.79 7.05
CA ILE A 191 9.96 11.10 7.62
C ILE A 191 8.90 10.16 7.08
N ASN A 192 8.00 9.72 7.96
CA ASN A 192 6.92 8.78 7.67
C ASN A 192 7.39 7.33 7.38
N ALA A 193 8.63 6.94 7.64
CA ALA A 193 9.10 5.57 7.39
C ALA A 193 8.37 4.47 8.19
N LEU A 194 7.70 4.84 9.29
CA LEU A 194 7.02 3.92 10.19
C LEU A 194 5.48 4.03 10.18
N ILE A 195 4.90 4.90 9.35
CA ILE A 195 3.42 4.98 9.25
C ILE A 195 2.88 3.73 8.53
N ASP A 196 1.64 3.34 8.84
CA ASP A 196 1.01 2.12 8.32
C ASP A 196 1.07 2.02 6.78
N LYS A 197 0.95 3.14 6.06
CA LYS A 197 1.08 3.22 4.58
C LYS A 197 2.40 2.66 4.06
N TYR A 198 3.50 2.87 4.78
CA TYR A 198 4.85 2.44 4.41
C TYR A 198 5.41 1.32 5.31
N ASN A 199 4.64 0.92 6.33
CA ASN A 199 4.93 -0.16 7.26
C ASN A 199 3.67 -1.02 7.53
N PRO A 200 3.03 -1.59 6.48
CA PRO A 200 1.70 -2.21 6.61
C PRO A 200 1.69 -3.50 7.45
N LEU A 201 2.86 -4.12 7.65
CA LEU A 201 3.03 -5.28 8.54
C LEU A 201 3.49 -4.88 9.96
N GLY A 202 3.85 -3.62 10.18
CA GLY A 202 4.36 -3.15 11.47
C GLY A 202 5.77 -3.64 11.82
N ASP A 203 6.51 -4.22 10.86
CA ASP A 203 7.79 -4.90 11.09
C ASP A 203 9.03 -4.12 10.60
N ASN A 204 8.86 -2.91 10.07
CA ASN A 204 9.98 -2.03 9.73
C ASN A 204 10.80 -1.67 10.98
N SER A 205 12.12 -1.75 10.87
CA SER A 205 13.03 -1.23 11.89
C SER A 205 12.98 0.31 11.95
N ASP A 206 13.24 0.86 13.14
CA ASP A 206 13.35 2.30 13.38
C ASP A 206 14.64 2.95 12.82
N GLN A 207 15.49 2.21 12.11
CA GLN A 207 16.78 2.66 11.62
C GLN A 207 16.72 3.96 10.80
N LEU A 208 15.69 4.11 9.95
CA LEU A 208 15.47 5.32 9.16
C LEU A 208 14.83 6.47 9.97
N CYS A 209 14.52 6.27 11.25
CA CYS A 209 14.01 7.29 12.15
C CYS A 209 15.02 7.68 13.23
N LYS A 210 16.23 7.10 13.23
CA LYS A 210 17.21 7.28 14.31
C LYS A 210 17.76 8.70 14.38
N LEU A 211 17.98 9.35 13.24
CA LEU A 211 18.49 10.72 13.21
C LEU A 211 17.40 11.77 13.41
N CYS A 212 16.12 11.42 13.22
CA CYS A 212 15.03 12.37 13.40
C CYS A 212 14.95 12.87 14.86
N ILE A 213 14.61 14.15 15.04
CA ILE A 213 14.74 14.84 16.34
C ILE A 213 13.39 15.25 16.96
N GLY A 214 12.28 14.89 16.33
CA GLY A 214 10.95 15.16 16.84
C GLY A 214 10.70 14.55 18.23
N LYS A 215 9.79 15.17 18.98
CA LYS A 215 9.44 14.74 20.34
C LYS A 215 8.56 13.49 20.30
N VAL A 216 8.76 12.57 21.25
CA VAL A 216 7.91 11.38 21.44
C VAL A 216 6.88 11.67 22.55
N PRO A 217 5.61 11.24 22.42
CA PRO A 217 5.00 10.55 21.28
C PRO A 217 4.54 11.49 20.15
N GLY A 218 4.45 10.97 18.92
CA GLY A 218 3.76 11.60 17.79
C GLY A 218 4.54 12.63 16.96
N GLY A 219 5.64 13.19 17.47
CA GLY A 219 6.48 14.14 16.71
C GLY A 219 7.69 13.53 16.01
N LYS A 220 8.26 12.44 16.56
CA LYS A 220 9.47 11.82 15.97
C LYS A 220 9.15 11.04 14.70
N CYS A 221 9.87 11.32 13.62
CA CYS A 221 9.76 10.63 12.33
C CYS A 221 8.37 10.73 11.68
N THR A 222 7.63 11.81 11.97
CA THR A 222 6.34 12.14 11.37
C THR A 222 6.44 13.47 10.62
N SER A 223 5.38 13.88 9.94
CA SER A 223 5.31 15.20 9.28
C SER A 223 5.50 16.39 10.24
N ALA A 224 5.40 16.17 11.55
CA ALA A 224 5.67 17.18 12.58
C ALA A 224 7.14 17.18 13.07
N ASP A 225 7.98 16.28 12.57
CA ASP A 225 9.39 16.25 12.92
C ASP A 225 10.10 17.50 12.37
N PRO A 226 11.02 18.13 13.13
CA PRO A 226 11.78 19.27 12.62
C PRO A 226 12.59 18.99 11.35
N TYR A 227 12.90 17.71 11.06
CA TYR A 227 13.56 17.30 9.83
C TYR A 227 12.60 16.95 8.68
N ALA A 228 11.31 17.29 8.79
CA ALA A 228 10.33 17.08 7.72
C ALA A 228 10.43 18.09 6.58
N GLY A 229 10.12 17.60 5.37
CA GLY A 229 10.20 18.38 4.13
C GLY A 229 11.63 18.62 3.67
N TYR A 230 11.77 19.27 2.51
CA TYR A 230 13.08 19.55 1.92
C TYR A 230 13.95 20.45 2.82
N GLU A 231 13.34 21.46 3.46
CA GLU A 231 14.02 22.27 4.46
C GLU A 231 14.56 21.44 5.63
N GLY A 232 13.71 20.58 6.21
CA GLY A 232 14.08 19.74 7.34
C GLY A 232 15.17 18.73 6.99
N ALA A 233 15.14 18.17 5.79
CA ALA A 233 16.21 17.30 5.29
C ALA A 233 17.55 18.05 5.13
N PHE A 234 17.52 19.33 4.73
CA PHE A 234 18.72 20.16 4.72
C PHE A 234 19.22 20.45 6.15
N LYS A 235 18.33 20.78 7.09
CA LYS A 235 18.68 20.92 8.52
C LYS A 235 19.32 19.64 9.08
N CYS A 236 18.76 18.49 8.74
CA CYS A 236 19.32 17.18 9.08
C CYS A 236 20.76 17.00 8.54
N LEU A 237 21.05 17.43 7.30
CA LEU A 237 22.41 17.41 6.75
C LEU A 237 23.38 18.29 7.55
N LEU A 238 22.93 19.46 8.01
CA LEU A 238 23.76 20.35 8.82
C LEU A 238 24.16 19.69 10.14
N GLU A 239 23.23 19.00 10.79
CA GLU A 239 23.36 18.58 12.19
C GLU A 239 23.82 17.13 12.36
N ALA A 240 23.35 16.19 11.51
CA ALA A 240 23.45 14.76 11.80
C ALA A 240 23.81 13.86 10.61
N GLY A 241 23.27 14.15 9.43
CA GLY A 241 23.44 13.34 8.22
C GLY A 241 24.72 13.62 7.43
N ASP A 242 25.09 12.67 6.58
CA ASP A 242 26.21 12.81 5.64
C ASP A 242 25.75 13.34 4.27
N ILE A 243 24.51 13.02 3.88
CA ILE A 243 23.91 13.35 2.59
C ILE A 243 22.42 13.71 2.75
N ALA A 244 21.93 14.70 2.01
CA ALA A 244 20.50 15.01 1.91
C ALA A 244 20.00 14.95 0.47
N PHE A 245 18.78 14.43 0.30
CA PHE A 245 18.09 14.38 -0.99
C PHE A 245 17.04 15.48 -1.07
N LEU A 246 17.26 16.43 -1.97
CA LEU A 246 16.56 17.71 -2.02
C LEU A 246 16.11 18.06 -3.45
N VAL A 247 15.32 19.12 -3.57
CA VAL A 247 15.16 19.84 -4.84
C VAL A 247 16.27 20.87 -5.01
N ASP A 248 16.61 21.20 -6.25
CA ASP A 248 17.74 22.09 -6.60
C ASP A 248 17.67 23.49 -5.96
N THR A 249 16.47 23.98 -5.65
CA THR A 249 16.29 25.32 -5.07
C THR A 249 16.56 25.39 -3.57
N THR A 250 16.50 24.26 -2.83
CA THR A 250 16.50 24.25 -1.36
C THR A 250 17.74 24.88 -0.76
N VAL A 251 18.94 24.57 -1.27
CA VAL A 251 20.18 25.11 -0.70
C VAL A 251 20.24 26.63 -0.88
N GLN A 252 19.78 27.15 -2.02
CA GLN A 252 19.75 28.59 -2.26
C GLN A 252 18.74 29.28 -1.33
N GLU A 253 17.54 28.71 -1.17
CA GLU A 253 16.51 29.22 -0.26
C GLU A 253 17.06 29.30 1.18
N MET A 254 17.64 28.20 1.67
CA MET A 254 18.12 28.07 3.05
C MET A 254 19.38 28.90 3.37
N THR A 255 20.17 29.29 2.36
CA THR A 255 21.40 30.07 2.54
C THR A 255 21.25 31.55 2.20
N SER A 256 20.10 31.96 1.65
CA SER A 256 19.83 33.34 1.25
C SER A 256 19.33 34.25 2.37
N ASN A 257 18.90 33.68 3.50
CA ASN A 257 18.43 34.45 4.65
C ASN A 257 19.61 35.10 5.42
N THR A 258 19.70 36.43 5.27
CA THR A 258 20.75 37.29 5.84
C THR A 258 20.49 37.75 7.28
N LEU A 259 19.33 37.38 7.86
CA LEU A 259 18.92 37.80 9.20
C LEU A 259 19.53 36.95 10.33
N ASP A 260 19.99 35.73 10.03
CA ASP A 260 20.72 34.88 10.97
C ASP A 260 22.22 34.95 10.72
N LEU A 261 22.98 35.46 11.70
CA LEU A 261 24.44 35.59 11.65
C LEU A 261 25.19 34.23 11.58
N ASN A 262 24.47 33.12 11.65
CA ASN A 262 24.98 31.75 11.62
C ASN A 262 24.53 30.95 10.39
N THR A 263 23.89 31.56 9.39
CA THR A 263 23.48 30.86 8.17
C THR A 263 24.71 30.33 7.42
N PRO A 264 24.79 29.01 7.13
CA PRO A 264 25.94 28.44 6.43
C PRO A 264 26.04 29.02 5.01
N SER A 265 27.26 29.23 4.53
CA SER A 265 27.47 29.71 3.16
C SER A 265 27.17 28.59 2.17
N LYS A 266 26.53 28.93 1.05
CA LYS A 266 26.28 28.00 -0.06
C LYS A 266 27.54 27.28 -0.54
N ASP A 267 28.69 27.94 -0.50
CA ASP A 267 29.98 27.37 -0.95
C ASP A 267 30.50 26.22 -0.07
N GLN A 268 29.87 26.00 1.08
CA GLN A 268 30.17 24.89 1.99
C GLN A 268 29.51 23.57 1.55
N PHE A 269 28.71 23.59 0.48
CA PHE A 269 27.99 22.43 -0.04
C PHE A 269 28.36 22.14 -1.49
N GLU A 270 28.19 20.88 -1.88
CA GLU A 270 28.38 20.41 -3.25
C GLU A 270 27.35 19.33 -3.58
N LEU A 271 27.09 19.16 -4.87
CA LEU A 271 26.20 18.14 -5.39
C LEU A 271 27.00 16.86 -5.65
N LEU A 272 26.44 15.73 -5.27
CA LEU A 272 26.90 14.41 -5.68
C LEU A 272 26.11 13.95 -6.91
N CYS A 273 26.80 13.78 -8.04
CA CYS A 273 26.18 13.37 -9.29
C CYS A 273 26.01 11.84 -9.35
N THR A 274 25.19 11.36 -10.27
CA THR A 274 24.93 9.92 -10.45
C THR A 274 26.15 9.12 -10.93
N ASP A 275 27.13 9.80 -11.56
CA ASP A 275 28.42 9.22 -11.94
C ASP A 275 29.47 9.22 -10.81
N GLY A 276 29.10 9.70 -9.61
CA GLY A 276 29.99 9.83 -8.45
C GLY A 276 30.86 11.09 -8.46
N SER A 277 30.82 11.90 -9.52
CA SER A 277 31.49 13.19 -9.55
C SER A 277 30.81 14.21 -8.63
N ARG A 278 31.51 15.31 -8.34
CA ARG A 278 31.01 16.38 -7.48
C ARG A 278 31.03 17.70 -8.22
N ARG A 279 29.98 18.49 -8.02
CA ARG A 279 29.85 19.81 -8.66
C ARG A 279 29.35 20.88 -7.69
N PRO A 280 29.63 22.16 -7.94
CA PRO A 280 29.01 23.26 -7.20
C PRO A 280 27.48 23.18 -7.27
N VAL A 281 26.82 23.67 -6.22
CA VAL A 281 25.34 23.67 -6.10
C VAL A 281 24.66 24.37 -7.27
N ASP A 282 25.29 25.38 -7.86
CA ASP A 282 24.77 26.10 -9.04
C ASP A 282 24.75 25.29 -10.34
N ASP A 283 25.52 24.19 -10.41
CA ASP A 283 25.61 23.35 -11.61
C ASP A 283 24.61 22.18 -11.61
N PHE A 284 23.48 22.34 -10.90
CA PHE A 284 22.43 21.33 -10.77
C PHE A 284 21.89 20.84 -12.11
N ARG A 285 21.89 21.67 -13.16
CA ARG A 285 21.45 21.27 -14.51
C ARG A 285 22.31 20.16 -15.11
N ASN A 286 23.60 20.14 -14.78
CA ASN A 286 24.55 19.12 -15.24
C ASN A 286 24.78 18.03 -14.20
N CYS A 287 24.43 18.28 -12.94
CA CYS A 287 24.57 17.34 -11.81
C CYS A 287 23.25 17.22 -11.06
N ASN A 288 22.39 16.31 -11.52
CA ASN A 288 21.12 15.96 -10.89
C ASN A 288 20.84 14.47 -11.09
N TRP A 289 19.86 13.97 -10.34
CA TRP A 289 19.45 12.58 -10.37
C TRP A 289 18.19 12.36 -11.20
N GLY A 290 17.43 13.42 -11.50
CA GLY A 290 16.24 13.35 -12.33
C GLY A 290 15.45 14.67 -12.35
N SER A 291 14.53 14.78 -13.31
CA SER A 291 13.60 15.89 -13.41
C SER A 291 12.34 15.62 -12.58
N VAL A 292 11.82 16.65 -11.92
CA VAL A 292 10.67 16.58 -11.02
C VAL A 292 9.68 17.67 -11.43
N PRO A 293 8.39 17.37 -11.68
CA PRO A 293 7.38 18.40 -11.86
C PRO A 293 7.32 19.30 -10.63
N SER A 294 7.04 20.59 -10.79
CA SER A 294 6.78 21.44 -9.62
C SER A 294 5.50 21.01 -8.90
N ARG A 295 5.34 21.45 -7.64
CA ARG A 295 4.16 21.14 -6.81
C ARG A 295 2.86 21.48 -7.54
N ALA A 296 1.83 20.67 -7.32
CA ALA A 296 0.53 20.85 -7.93
C ALA A 296 -0.51 21.35 -6.93
N ILE A 297 -1.45 22.13 -7.46
CA ILE A 297 -2.69 22.49 -6.75
C ILE A 297 -3.75 21.44 -7.10
N ILE A 298 -4.30 20.81 -6.06
CA ILE A 298 -5.17 19.63 -6.15
C ILE A 298 -6.60 19.99 -5.70
N THR A 299 -7.59 19.37 -6.34
CA THR A 299 -9.02 19.46 -5.98
C THR A 299 -9.69 18.09 -6.15
N SER A 300 -10.90 17.92 -5.60
CA SER A 300 -11.71 16.73 -5.85
C SER A 300 -12.07 16.54 -7.33
N SER A 301 -12.01 15.32 -7.83
CA SER A 301 -12.46 14.95 -9.18
C SER A 301 -13.97 15.13 -9.37
N ALA A 302 -14.75 15.14 -8.28
CA ALA A 302 -16.16 15.49 -8.30
C ALA A 302 -16.41 16.99 -8.61
N THR A 303 -15.38 17.84 -8.46
CA THR A 303 -15.48 19.28 -8.75
C THR A 303 -15.73 19.52 -10.24
N HIS A 304 -16.86 20.19 -10.54
CA HIS A 304 -17.25 20.50 -11.91
C HIS A 304 -16.20 21.34 -12.66
N VAL A 305 -16.09 21.12 -13.98
CA VAL A 305 -15.12 21.81 -14.87
C VAL A 305 -15.18 23.34 -14.74
N ASN A 306 -16.39 23.91 -14.64
CA ASN A 306 -16.57 25.35 -14.49
C ASN A 306 -16.01 25.89 -13.17
N MET A 307 -16.13 25.10 -12.09
CA MET A 307 -15.56 25.44 -10.79
C MET A 307 -14.04 25.29 -10.80
N ARG A 308 -13.50 24.26 -11.47
CA ARG A 308 -12.04 24.11 -11.67
C ARG A 308 -11.45 25.30 -12.42
N LYS A 309 -12.10 25.78 -13.48
CA LYS A 309 -11.70 27.01 -14.20
C LYS A 309 -11.80 28.25 -13.32
N LEU A 310 -12.79 28.31 -12.42
CA LEU A 310 -12.91 29.39 -11.44
C LEU A 310 -11.72 29.39 -10.47
N TYR A 311 -11.34 28.24 -9.93
CA TYR A 311 -10.17 28.10 -9.06
C TYR A 311 -8.88 28.51 -9.79
N GLN A 312 -8.71 28.06 -11.05
CA GLN A 312 -7.57 28.47 -11.87
C GLN A 312 -7.51 29.99 -12.05
N LYS A 313 -8.63 30.63 -12.39
CA LYS A 313 -8.70 32.08 -12.56
C LYS A 313 -8.42 32.81 -11.25
N PHE A 314 -9.00 32.36 -10.15
CA PHE A 314 -8.80 32.92 -8.81
C PHE A 314 -7.31 32.91 -8.43
N LEU A 315 -6.63 31.77 -8.60
CA LEU A 315 -5.22 31.62 -8.24
C LEU A 315 -4.27 32.43 -9.14
N ILE A 316 -4.57 32.51 -10.44
CA ILE A 316 -3.82 33.39 -11.36
C ILE A 316 -3.93 34.84 -10.90
N THR A 317 -5.15 35.33 -10.62
CA THR A 317 -5.36 36.69 -10.12
C THR A 317 -4.67 36.91 -8.77
N ALA A 318 -4.74 35.96 -7.84
CA ALA A 318 -4.05 36.04 -6.57
C ALA A 318 -2.52 36.17 -6.75
N SER A 319 -1.93 35.40 -7.67
CA SER A 319 -0.49 35.49 -7.96
C SER A 319 -0.09 36.84 -8.57
N GLN A 320 -0.97 37.50 -9.32
CA GLN A 320 -0.72 38.84 -9.89
C GLN A 320 -0.85 39.95 -8.83
N GLU A 321 -1.82 39.83 -7.93
CA GLU A 321 -2.14 40.86 -6.93
C GLU A 321 -1.24 40.84 -5.70
N PHE A 322 -0.72 39.66 -5.35
CA PHE A 322 0.01 39.41 -4.11
C PHE A 322 1.44 38.91 -4.34
N SER A 323 2.00 39.05 -5.54
CA SER A 323 3.42 38.78 -5.80
C SER A 323 4.23 40.09 -5.83
N LYS A 324 5.32 40.16 -5.05
CA LYS A 324 6.23 41.32 -5.02
C LYS A 324 6.87 41.65 -6.38
N SER A 325 6.91 40.71 -7.33
CA SER A 325 7.54 40.94 -8.63
C SER A 325 6.67 41.76 -9.60
N TYR A 326 5.35 41.82 -9.39
CA TYR A 326 4.41 42.53 -10.29
C TYR A 326 4.25 44.02 -9.92
N SER A 327 4.65 44.40 -8.70
CA SER A 327 4.55 45.78 -8.20
C SER A 327 5.66 46.70 -8.71
N ASN A 328 6.79 46.16 -9.19
CA ASN A 328 7.93 46.95 -9.70
C ASN A 328 7.86 47.30 -11.20
N SER A 329 6.90 46.76 -11.96
CA SER A 329 6.75 47.06 -13.40
C SER A 329 5.83 48.24 -13.72
N ASN A 330 5.05 48.73 -12.74
CA ASN A 330 4.08 49.82 -12.94
C ASN A 330 4.52 51.19 -12.42
N SER A 331 5.72 51.33 -11.83
CA SER A 331 6.21 52.60 -11.28
C SER A 331 7.09 53.43 -12.22
N SER A 332 7.25 53.03 -13.49
CA SER A 332 8.08 53.76 -14.47
C SER A 332 7.31 54.39 -15.64
N PHE A 333 5.97 54.39 -15.61
CA PHE A 333 5.15 55.03 -16.65
C PHE A 333 4.19 56.04 -16.03
N MET A 334 4.70 57.16 -15.52
CA MET A 334 3.99 58.46 -15.48
C MET A 334 4.99 59.56 -15.08
N ASN A 335 5.90 59.90 -15.98
CA ASN A 335 6.42 61.27 -16.10
C ASN A 335 7.15 61.44 -17.43
N ASP A 336 6.42 61.79 -18.49
CA ASP A 336 6.70 63.02 -19.23
C ASP A 336 5.59 63.27 -20.26
N ASN A 337 4.79 64.30 -19.99
CA ASN A 337 3.92 64.93 -20.98
C ASN A 337 4.71 66.02 -21.68
N ARG A 338 5.00 65.89 -22.98
CA ARG A 338 5.09 67.04 -23.89
C ARG A 338 4.77 66.66 -25.32
N PHE A 339 3.66 67.25 -25.79
CA PHE A 339 3.12 67.21 -27.14
C PHE A 339 4.13 67.61 -28.21
N GLY A 340 4.10 66.90 -29.35
CA GLY A 340 4.76 67.29 -30.59
C GLY A 340 4.19 66.48 -31.76
N ASN A 341 3.41 67.16 -32.58
CA ASN A 341 2.58 66.67 -33.66
C ASN A 341 3.41 66.17 -34.88
N ARG A 342 2.75 65.32 -35.69
CA ARG A 342 2.87 65.16 -37.15
C ARG A 342 3.84 64.16 -37.81
N ASP A 343 3.15 63.36 -38.62
CA ASP A 343 3.43 62.86 -39.98
C ASP A 343 4.21 61.56 -40.15
N GLY A 344 3.49 60.60 -40.75
CA GLY A 344 3.96 59.29 -41.15
C GLY A 344 4.97 59.33 -42.29
N TYR A 345 5.64 58.21 -42.52
CA TYR A 345 5.55 57.41 -43.74
C TYR A 345 6.36 56.14 -43.51
N GLU A 346 5.83 55.02 -44.01
CA GLU A 346 6.51 53.73 -44.10
C GLU A 346 7.87 53.84 -44.78
N ILE A 347 8.79 52.92 -44.46
CA ILE A 347 9.56 52.08 -45.42
C ILE A 347 10.53 51.17 -44.64
N ARG A 348 10.41 49.85 -44.87
CA ARG A 348 11.42 48.84 -44.51
C ARG A 348 12.73 49.13 -45.27
N PRO A 349 13.91 48.80 -44.72
CA PRO A 349 14.75 47.89 -45.51
C PRO A 349 15.67 46.96 -44.70
N GLY A 350 16.07 45.88 -45.37
CA GLY A 350 17.03 44.90 -44.91
C GLY A 350 18.49 45.37 -44.85
N PHE A 351 19.26 44.50 -44.19
CA PHE A 351 20.72 44.27 -44.22
C PHE A 351 21.43 44.82 -45.48
N ASP A 352 22.65 45.35 -45.45
CA ASP A 352 23.82 44.92 -44.68
C ASP A 352 25.00 45.93 -44.75
N ASN A 353 25.93 45.79 -43.80
CA ASN A 353 27.41 45.96 -43.90
C ASN A 353 28.19 47.30 -43.67
N ARG A 354 29.14 47.15 -42.71
CA ARG A 354 30.61 47.44 -42.71
C ARG A 354 31.18 48.70 -42.00
N GLN A 355 32.13 48.40 -41.08
CA GLN A 355 33.51 48.93 -40.83
C GLN A 355 33.70 50.46 -40.82
N GLY A 356 34.40 51.14 -39.89
CA GLY A 356 35.57 50.81 -39.07
C GLY A 356 36.59 51.97 -39.18
N TYR A 357 37.23 52.35 -38.07
CA TYR A 357 38.44 53.20 -37.87
C TYR A 357 38.38 54.75 -37.74
N ASP A 358 38.89 55.19 -36.58
CA ASP A 358 39.94 56.20 -36.29
C ASP A 358 39.71 57.74 -36.22
N ARG A 359 39.88 58.25 -34.97
CA ARG A 359 40.91 59.21 -34.45
C ARG A 359 40.70 60.74 -34.40
N PHE A 360 41.18 61.29 -33.26
CA PHE A 360 41.64 62.66 -32.89
C PHE A 360 40.58 63.76 -32.60
N ASP A 361 40.75 64.70 -31.66
CA ASP A 361 41.58 64.91 -30.45
C ASP A 361 41.08 66.19 -29.73
N ASP A 362 41.70 66.49 -28.58
CA ASP A 362 41.95 67.77 -27.89
C ASP A 362 41.25 68.09 -26.54
N ARG A 363 42.05 67.83 -25.47
CA ARG A 363 42.52 68.71 -24.35
C ARG A 363 41.51 69.19 -23.29
N ASN A 364 41.81 69.37 -21.99
CA ASN A 364 43.02 69.38 -21.12
C ASN A 364 42.46 69.36 -19.66
N TYR A 365 42.74 68.40 -18.77
CA TYR A 365 43.84 68.24 -17.79
C TYR A 365 43.85 69.11 -16.49
N ASN A 366 44.08 68.39 -15.37
CA ASN A 366 44.40 68.75 -13.96
C ASN A 366 43.29 69.27 -13.02
N GLY A 367 43.14 68.82 -11.76
CA GLY A 367 43.86 67.80 -10.98
C GLY A 367 43.56 67.90 -9.46
N ASN A 368 43.66 66.75 -8.77
CA ASN A 368 44.07 66.50 -7.36
C ASN A 368 43.13 66.64 -6.12
N PHE A 369 42.83 65.45 -5.57
CA PHE A 369 43.18 64.91 -4.23
C PHE A 369 42.53 65.41 -2.90
N SER A 370 41.78 64.45 -2.30
CA SER A 370 41.75 63.96 -0.91
C SER A 370 41.40 64.85 0.28
N GLY A 371 40.58 64.33 1.21
CA GLY A 371 40.74 64.63 2.64
C GLY A 371 39.49 64.56 3.55
N ASN A 372 39.07 63.35 3.91
CA ASN A 372 38.63 62.88 5.25
C ASN A 372 38.47 63.91 6.41
N ARG A 373 37.33 63.88 7.14
CA ARG A 373 37.27 63.62 8.62
C ARG A 373 35.85 63.65 9.24
N ASN A 374 35.62 62.61 10.04
CA ASN A 374 34.59 62.36 11.06
C ASN A 374 34.41 63.48 12.10
N PHE A 375 33.27 63.51 12.81
CA PHE A 375 33.22 63.53 14.28
C PHE A 375 31.88 62.99 14.87
N TYR A 376 32.03 62.39 16.05
CA TYR A 376 31.16 61.53 16.86
C TYR A 376 30.00 62.22 17.62
N TYR A 377 29.03 61.43 18.12
CA TYR A 377 28.59 61.22 19.54
C TYR A 377 27.12 60.68 19.57
N ARG A 378 26.57 59.96 20.56
CA ARG A 378 26.92 58.85 21.48
C ARG A 378 25.64 58.57 22.32
N ASN A 379 25.30 57.29 22.49
CA ASN A 379 24.56 56.59 23.59
C ASN A 379 23.20 57.04 24.15
N GLY A 380 22.39 56.02 24.47
CA GLY A 380 21.50 55.99 25.64
C GLY A 380 20.59 54.76 25.68
N THR A 381 20.87 53.80 26.59
CA THR A 381 20.15 52.56 26.87
C THR A 381 19.18 52.69 28.06
N ASP A 382 18.28 51.70 28.18
CA ASP A 382 17.87 50.96 29.40
C ASP A 382 16.43 51.02 29.95
N ASN A 383 15.84 49.79 30.06
CA ASN A 383 15.11 49.18 31.20
C ASN A 383 13.69 49.71 31.57
N ASN A 384 12.69 48.96 32.06
CA ASN A 384 12.53 47.62 32.66
C ASN A 384 11.00 47.32 32.88
N PHE A 385 10.58 46.04 32.89
CA PHE A 385 9.75 45.28 33.89
C PHE A 385 8.60 46.02 34.66
N GLU A 386 7.38 45.49 34.92
CA GLU A 386 6.93 44.26 35.62
C GLU A 386 5.37 44.18 35.72
N GLN A 387 4.81 42.96 35.87
CA GLN A 387 3.65 42.46 36.67
C GLN A 387 2.31 43.28 36.78
N GLY A 388 1.09 42.74 36.88
CA GLY A 388 0.53 41.41 37.14
C GLY A 388 -0.84 41.54 37.89
N ASN A 389 -1.80 40.63 37.61
CA ASN A 389 -3.01 40.25 38.40
C ASN A 389 -4.22 41.22 38.50
N ASN A 390 -5.49 40.81 38.71
CA ASN A 390 -6.32 39.60 38.52
C ASN A 390 -7.78 39.95 39.00
N TYR A 391 -8.82 39.23 38.51
CA TYR A 391 -10.24 39.13 38.97
C TYR A 391 -11.30 40.23 38.69
N GLY A 392 -12.40 39.84 38.01
CA GLY A 392 -13.68 40.57 37.81
C GLY A 392 -14.76 40.27 38.88
N PRO A 393 -16.10 40.27 38.62
CA PRO A 393 -16.87 40.74 37.45
C PRO A 393 -18.19 41.52 37.77
N ASN A 394 -18.85 41.99 36.70
CA ASN A 394 -20.33 42.07 36.47
C ASN A 394 -21.14 43.37 36.83
N PRO A 395 -22.37 43.57 36.28
CA PRO A 395 -22.59 44.37 35.06
C PRO A 395 -23.74 45.41 35.15
N SER A 396 -23.73 46.46 34.33
CA SER A 396 -24.96 47.23 34.02
C SER A 396 -24.85 48.09 32.75
N ASN A 397 -25.48 47.57 31.69
CA ASN A 397 -26.22 48.19 30.58
C ASN A 397 -26.04 49.69 30.20
N ARG A 398 -25.81 49.87 28.87
CA ARG A 398 -26.30 50.93 27.94
C ARG A 398 -25.66 52.32 28.14
N GLN A 399 -25.15 53.02 27.13
CA GLN A 399 -25.59 53.14 25.72
C GLN A 399 -24.46 53.80 24.89
N ALA A 400 -24.48 53.57 23.58
CA ALA A 400 -23.48 53.93 22.59
C ALA A 400 -23.22 55.45 22.42
N GLY A 401 -21.97 55.79 22.11
CA GLY A 401 -21.56 57.14 21.70
C GLY A 401 -20.11 57.24 21.20
N ASN A 402 -19.90 56.84 19.94
CA ASN A 402 -18.87 57.27 18.98
C ASN A 402 -17.39 56.77 19.13
N PRO A 403 -16.87 55.99 18.16
CA PRO A 403 -15.45 55.64 18.08
C PRO A 403 -14.65 56.66 17.24
N ASN A 404 -13.69 57.36 17.87
CA ASN A 404 -12.57 58.01 17.17
C ASN A 404 -11.41 57.00 17.14
N ILE A 405 -11.12 56.39 15.99
CA ILE A 405 -10.07 56.77 15.02
C ILE A 405 -8.64 56.60 15.57
N ALA A 406 -8.00 55.55 15.03
CA ALA A 406 -6.59 55.42 14.65
C ALA A 406 -5.54 55.09 15.73
N ASP A 407 -5.36 53.79 15.95
CA ASP A 407 -4.04 53.17 15.70
C ASP A 407 -4.07 52.56 14.29
N ILE A 408 -3.76 53.39 13.29
CA ILE A 408 -3.46 52.92 11.93
C ILE A 408 -1.97 52.54 11.94
N LEU A 409 -1.68 51.28 12.28
CA LEU A 409 -0.45 50.65 11.82
C LEU A 409 -0.61 50.44 10.31
N PRO A 410 0.37 50.82 9.46
CA PRO A 410 0.33 50.50 8.04
C PRO A 410 0.24 48.98 7.91
N LEU A 411 -0.83 48.49 7.27
CA LEU A 411 -0.98 47.08 6.95
C LEU A 411 0.20 46.64 6.08
N GLU A 412 1.01 45.70 6.58
CA GLU A 412 2.06 45.07 5.80
C GLU A 412 1.45 44.36 4.58
N ASN A 413 1.91 44.70 3.38
CA ASN A 413 1.50 44.04 2.13
C ASN A 413 1.67 42.52 2.24
N PHE A 414 0.61 41.76 2.00
CA PHE A 414 0.65 40.30 1.92
C PHE A 414 1.41 39.85 0.66
N ASP A 415 2.32 38.90 0.81
CA ASP A 415 3.06 38.26 -0.30
C ASP A 415 2.76 36.76 -0.32
N LEU A 416 2.26 36.27 -1.45
CA LEU A 416 1.78 34.90 -1.61
C LEU A 416 2.90 33.87 -1.50
N PHE A 417 4.09 34.21 -2.00
CA PHE A 417 5.25 33.31 -2.08
C PHE A 417 6.29 33.60 -0.97
N GLU A 418 5.92 34.37 0.06
CA GLU A 418 6.76 34.61 1.24
C GLU A 418 6.27 33.73 2.41
N SER A 419 7.20 33.05 3.08
CA SER A 419 6.90 32.20 4.24
C SER A 419 7.70 32.61 5.46
N SER A 420 8.98 32.25 5.52
CA SER A 420 9.90 32.60 6.59
C SER A 420 10.57 33.96 6.34
N PRO A 421 10.79 34.80 7.38
CA PRO A 421 10.49 34.56 8.79
C PRO A 421 9.07 34.94 9.23
N ARG A 422 8.25 35.46 8.31
CA ARG A 422 6.99 36.16 8.62
C ARG A 422 5.94 35.28 9.32
N TYR A 423 5.81 34.02 8.90
CA TYR A 423 4.82 33.08 9.45
C TYR A 423 5.44 32.01 10.36
N GLY A 424 6.73 32.13 10.66
CA GLY A 424 7.53 31.19 11.44
C GLY A 424 8.87 30.93 10.77
N GLU A 425 9.61 29.95 11.28
CA GLU A 425 10.93 29.58 10.75
C GLU A 425 10.85 28.74 9.47
N HIS A 426 9.68 28.20 9.14
CA HIS A 426 9.47 27.28 8.02
C HIS A 426 9.26 28.00 6.69
N HIS A 427 9.87 27.44 5.65
CA HIS A 427 9.73 27.82 4.25
C HIS A 427 8.61 27.03 3.54
N ASN A 428 8.21 27.49 2.36
CA ASN A 428 7.31 26.77 1.46
C ASN A 428 5.89 26.49 2.07
N LEU A 429 5.37 27.44 2.85
CA LEU A 429 4.02 27.35 3.44
C LEU A 429 2.96 27.67 2.37
N LEU A 430 1.95 26.81 2.19
CA LEU A 430 0.95 26.82 1.10
C LEU A 430 1.55 26.62 -0.30
N PHE A 431 2.57 27.37 -0.66
CA PHE A 431 3.23 27.36 -1.96
C PHE A 431 4.74 27.45 -1.78
N SER A 432 5.51 27.00 -2.76
CA SER A 432 6.97 27.15 -2.70
C SER A 432 7.39 28.62 -2.70
N ASP A 433 8.40 28.98 -1.91
CA ASP A 433 8.91 30.35 -1.81
C ASP A 433 9.61 30.79 -3.11
N SER A 434 10.11 29.81 -3.88
CA SER A 434 10.67 29.97 -5.22
C SER A 434 9.62 30.04 -6.33
N ALA A 435 8.32 29.88 -6.04
CA ALA A 435 7.26 30.07 -7.01
C ALA A 435 6.99 31.57 -7.26
N ARG A 436 6.47 31.89 -8.45
CA ARG A 436 6.14 33.26 -8.86
C ARG A 436 4.80 33.38 -9.56
N GLU A 437 4.37 32.31 -10.24
CA GLU A 437 3.12 32.23 -10.98
C GLU A 437 2.57 30.81 -10.88
N PHE A 438 1.34 30.61 -11.35
CA PHE A 438 0.75 29.29 -11.52
C PHE A 438 0.50 28.99 -12.99
N HIS A 439 0.82 27.77 -13.41
CA HIS A 439 0.54 27.26 -14.74
C HIS A 439 -0.75 26.41 -14.72
N PRO A 440 -1.85 26.86 -15.35
CA PRO A 440 -3.10 26.10 -15.38
C PRO A 440 -2.96 24.87 -16.27
N LEU A 441 -3.40 23.72 -15.79
CA LEU A 441 -3.48 22.49 -16.58
C LEU A 441 -4.74 22.49 -17.45
N ALA A 442 -4.58 22.11 -18.72
CA ALA A 442 -5.72 21.90 -19.61
C ALA A 442 -6.56 20.71 -19.13
N GLU A 443 -7.86 20.73 -19.36
CA GLU A 443 -8.81 19.75 -18.85
C GLU A 443 -8.41 18.28 -19.13
N LYS A 444 -7.88 18.01 -20.33
CA LYS A 444 -7.38 16.69 -20.74
C LYS A 444 -6.16 16.20 -19.92
N ASP A 445 -5.42 17.13 -19.32
CA ASP A 445 -4.18 16.89 -18.58
C ASP A 445 -4.43 16.89 -17.05
N GLN A 446 -5.67 17.16 -16.61
CA GLN A 446 -6.09 17.16 -15.20
C GLN A 446 -6.31 15.74 -14.68
N ASN A 447 -5.25 14.95 -14.67
CA ASN A 447 -5.18 13.62 -14.08
C ASN A 447 -3.74 13.34 -13.67
N TYR A 448 -3.53 12.52 -12.64
CA TYR A 448 -2.19 12.28 -12.12
C TYR A 448 -1.21 11.69 -13.16
N PRO A 449 -1.59 10.78 -14.08
CA PRO A 449 -0.64 10.26 -15.07
C PRO A 449 -0.12 11.33 -16.03
N GLN A 450 -0.99 12.20 -16.55
CA GLN A 450 -0.58 13.27 -17.47
C GLN A 450 0.24 14.35 -16.77
N TYR A 451 -0.12 14.70 -15.53
CA TYR A 451 0.64 15.65 -14.73
C TYR A 451 2.05 15.14 -14.40
N LEU A 452 2.18 13.87 -13.98
CA LEU A 452 3.48 13.28 -13.61
C LEU A 452 4.35 13.01 -14.84
N GLY A 453 3.75 12.68 -15.98
CA GLY A 453 4.48 12.36 -17.20
C GLY A 453 5.50 11.23 -16.96
N GLN A 454 6.79 11.52 -17.20
CA GLN A 454 7.87 10.56 -17.02
C GLN A 454 8.10 10.17 -15.57
N SER A 455 7.83 11.07 -14.61
CA SER A 455 8.03 10.82 -13.18
C SER A 455 7.14 9.71 -12.62
N LEU A 456 6.06 9.34 -13.33
CA LEU A 456 5.26 8.17 -12.99
C LEU A 456 6.07 6.88 -13.10
N ASN A 457 7.00 6.80 -14.06
CA ASN A 457 7.85 5.62 -14.23
C ASN A 457 8.75 5.43 -13.01
N ASP A 458 9.32 6.51 -12.47
CA ASP A 458 10.14 6.49 -11.26
C ASP A 458 9.36 5.93 -10.06
N ILE A 459 8.12 6.40 -9.89
CA ILE A 459 7.20 5.94 -8.82
C ILE A 459 6.91 4.44 -8.95
N LEU A 460 6.69 3.96 -10.18
CA LEU A 460 6.45 2.54 -10.44
C LEU A 460 7.74 1.70 -10.32
N ALA A 461 8.89 2.27 -10.67
CA ALA A 461 10.19 1.61 -10.63
C ALA A 461 10.66 1.31 -9.19
N VAL A 462 10.33 2.17 -8.21
CA VAL A 462 10.56 1.88 -6.77
C VAL A 462 9.83 0.60 -6.31
N ARG A 463 8.76 0.20 -7.02
CA ARG A 463 7.99 -1.03 -6.78
C ARG A 463 8.41 -2.17 -7.68
N HIS A 464 9.58 -2.07 -8.33
CA HIS A 464 10.13 -3.15 -9.12
C HIS A 464 10.48 -4.34 -8.21
N CYS A 465 10.14 -5.54 -8.69
CA CYS A 465 10.43 -6.79 -8.01
C CYS A 465 11.30 -7.64 -8.93
N PRO A 466 12.42 -8.22 -8.44
CA PRO A 466 13.23 -9.16 -9.21
C PRO A 466 12.41 -10.36 -9.70
N VAL A 467 11.39 -10.73 -8.94
CA VAL A 467 10.44 -11.79 -9.25
C VAL A 467 9.22 -11.16 -9.91
N ASN A 468 9.03 -11.41 -11.21
CA ASN A 468 8.01 -10.69 -11.97
C ASN A 468 6.61 -11.31 -11.85
N ARG A 469 6.52 -12.63 -11.67
CA ARG A 469 5.24 -13.36 -11.68
C ARG A 469 5.22 -14.53 -10.68
N MET A 470 4.02 -14.91 -10.25
CA MET A 470 3.74 -16.13 -9.48
C MET A 470 2.43 -16.76 -9.99
N THR A 471 2.48 -18.04 -10.31
CA THR A 471 1.39 -18.80 -10.92
C THR A 471 0.77 -19.73 -9.89
N LEU A 472 -0.46 -19.43 -9.46
CA LEU A 472 -1.25 -20.24 -8.54
C LEU A 472 -2.03 -21.31 -9.33
N CYS A 473 -1.76 -22.58 -9.05
CA CYS A 473 -2.51 -23.70 -9.61
C CYS A 473 -3.74 -24.02 -8.76
N VAL A 474 -4.90 -24.10 -9.44
CA VAL A 474 -6.20 -24.45 -8.89
C VAL A 474 -6.84 -25.59 -9.68
N THR A 475 -7.82 -26.29 -9.10
CA THR A 475 -8.30 -27.57 -9.65
C THR A 475 -9.69 -27.53 -10.27
N SER A 476 -10.50 -26.51 -9.96
CA SER A 476 -11.89 -26.41 -10.39
C SER A 476 -12.23 -25.06 -11.01
N GLU A 477 -13.35 -24.98 -11.75
CA GLU A 477 -13.83 -23.70 -12.30
C GLU A 477 -14.15 -22.67 -11.20
N PRO A 478 -14.83 -23.02 -10.08
CA PRO A 478 -15.07 -22.07 -9.00
C PRO A 478 -13.78 -21.54 -8.36
N GLU A 479 -12.75 -22.37 -8.20
CA GLU A 479 -11.45 -21.91 -7.72
C GLU A 479 -10.73 -21.02 -8.74
N MET A 480 -10.88 -21.31 -10.04
CA MET A 480 -10.33 -20.47 -11.12
C MET A 480 -10.95 -19.07 -11.10
N GLU A 481 -12.27 -18.98 -10.95
CA GLU A 481 -12.96 -17.70 -10.79
C GLU A 481 -12.47 -16.94 -9.55
N LYS A 482 -12.32 -17.62 -8.40
CA LYS A 482 -11.80 -17.01 -7.16
C LYS A 482 -10.34 -16.56 -7.34
N CYS A 483 -9.51 -17.34 -8.01
CA CYS A 483 -8.13 -16.99 -8.31
C CYS A 483 -8.06 -15.74 -9.19
N ILE A 484 -8.90 -15.62 -10.22
CA ILE A 484 -8.96 -14.45 -11.08
C ILE A 484 -9.36 -13.20 -10.28
N LYS A 485 -10.34 -13.30 -9.39
CA LYS A 485 -10.74 -12.21 -8.50
C LYS A 485 -9.60 -11.81 -7.56
N MET A 486 -8.93 -12.79 -6.96
CA MET A 486 -7.74 -12.56 -6.13
C MET A 486 -6.65 -11.83 -6.93
N ARG A 487 -6.35 -12.28 -8.15
CA ARG A 487 -5.35 -11.65 -9.03
C ARG A 487 -5.66 -10.17 -9.29
N ILE A 488 -6.93 -9.87 -9.58
CA ILE A 488 -7.37 -8.50 -9.85
C ILE A 488 -7.22 -7.64 -8.59
N ALA A 489 -7.62 -8.15 -7.43
CA ALA A 489 -7.50 -7.46 -6.14
C ALA A 489 -6.03 -7.17 -5.79
N LEU A 490 -5.14 -8.16 -5.88
CA LEU A 490 -3.71 -7.97 -5.61
C LEU A 490 -3.07 -6.97 -6.59
N LYS A 491 -3.44 -7.03 -7.88
CA LYS A 491 -2.96 -6.08 -8.90
C LYS A 491 -3.45 -4.65 -8.63
N ALA A 492 -4.68 -4.48 -8.15
CA ALA A 492 -5.21 -3.17 -7.78
C ALA A 492 -4.42 -2.54 -6.62
N GLN A 493 -3.88 -3.34 -5.70
CA GLN A 493 -2.98 -2.88 -4.63
C GLN A 493 -1.51 -2.75 -5.04
N LEU A 494 -1.19 -2.95 -6.34
CA LEU A 494 0.19 -2.96 -6.85
C LEU A 494 1.10 -3.97 -6.16
N LEU A 495 0.54 -5.06 -5.63
CA LEU A 495 1.32 -6.11 -5.01
C LEU A 495 2.12 -6.90 -6.05
N LYS A 496 3.34 -7.27 -5.67
CA LYS A 496 4.32 -8.02 -6.46
C LYS A 496 4.73 -9.31 -5.74
N PRO A 497 5.14 -10.37 -6.47
CA PRO A 497 5.05 -10.53 -7.93
C PRO A 497 3.62 -10.51 -8.46
N GLU A 498 3.45 -10.30 -9.78
CA GLU A 498 2.12 -10.36 -10.38
C GLU A 498 1.58 -11.80 -10.36
N MET A 499 0.37 -11.97 -9.83
CA MET A 499 -0.24 -13.30 -9.77
C MET A 499 -0.84 -13.71 -11.12
N VAL A 500 -0.68 -14.98 -11.48
CA VAL A 500 -1.31 -15.66 -12.62
C VAL A 500 -2.05 -16.89 -12.09
N CYS A 501 -3.13 -17.27 -12.78
CA CYS A 501 -3.92 -18.45 -12.41
C CYS A 501 -3.72 -19.54 -13.46
N TYR A 502 -3.46 -20.77 -12.99
CA TYR A 502 -3.35 -21.96 -13.81
C TYR A 502 -4.40 -22.97 -13.38
N LYS A 503 -5.15 -23.53 -14.34
CA LYS A 503 -6.18 -24.53 -14.05
C LYS A 503 -5.66 -25.94 -14.32
N GLY A 504 -5.40 -26.70 -13.25
CA GLY A 504 -5.16 -28.13 -13.32
C GLY A 504 -6.46 -28.93 -13.31
N HIS A 505 -6.38 -30.22 -13.67
CA HIS A 505 -7.54 -31.14 -13.61
C HIS A 505 -7.58 -31.95 -12.30
N SER A 506 -6.55 -31.86 -11.47
CA SER A 506 -6.47 -32.47 -10.14
C SER A 506 -5.32 -31.85 -9.33
N GLN A 507 -5.27 -32.15 -8.02
CA GLN A 507 -4.17 -31.76 -7.15
C GLN A 507 -2.84 -32.40 -7.61
N ILE A 508 -2.88 -33.65 -8.11
CA ILE A 508 -1.70 -34.33 -8.65
C ILE A 508 -1.18 -33.62 -9.91
N HIS A 509 -2.08 -33.21 -10.80
CA HIS A 509 -1.71 -32.42 -11.96
C HIS A 509 -1.11 -31.06 -11.57
N CYS A 510 -1.63 -30.40 -10.54
CA CYS A 510 -1.01 -29.19 -10.00
C CYS A 510 0.40 -29.44 -9.46
N MET A 511 0.63 -30.54 -8.73
CA MET A 511 1.98 -30.91 -8.26
C MET A 511 2.94 -31.14 -9.43
N GLN A 512 2.48 -31.82 -10.49
CA GLN A 512 3.26 -32.02 -11.72
C GLN A 512 3.55 -30.70 -12.45
N ALA A 513 2.56 -29.83 -12.59
CA ALA A 513 2.71 -28.52 -13.20
C ALA A 513 3.75 -27.67 -12.45
N ILE A 514 3.76 -27.73 -11.11
CA ILE A 514 4.77 -27.04 -10.30
C ILE A 514 6.15 -27.67 -10.48
N GLN A 515 6.25 -29.00 -10.54
CA GLN A 515 7.52 -29.68 -10.81
C GLN A 515 8.08 -29.30 -12.20
N ASN A 516 7.23 -29.21 -13.21
CA ASN A 516 7.61 -28.91 -14.60
C ASN A 516 7.84 -27.42 -14.88
N GLY A 517 7.28 -26.53 -14.06
CA GLY A 517 7.38 -25.07 -14.25
C GLY A 517 6.28 -24.42 -15.05
N ASP A 518 5.16 -25.13 -15.20
CA ASP A 518 3.92 -24.56 -15.74
C ASP A 518 3.14 -23.77 -14.66
N ALA A 519 3.36 -24.10 -13.39
CA ALA A 519 2.85 -23.38 -12.23
C ALA A 519 3.94 -23.19 -11.17
N ASP A 520 3.70 -22.31 -10.20
CA ASP A 520 4.70 -21.98 -9.16
C ASP A 520 4.25 -22.47 -7.78
N VAL A 521 2.96 -22.32 -7.45
CA VAL A 521 2.41 -22.65 -6.13
C VAL A 521 1.02 -23.28 -6.20
N THR A 522 0.65 -24.04 -5.17
CA THR A 522 -0.72 -24.52 -4.94
C THR A 522 -0.96 -24.76 -3.45
N VAL A 523 -2.23 -24.81 -3.03
CA VAL A 523 -2.62 -25.05 -1.63
C VAL A 523 -3.04 -26.52 -1.48
N LEU A 524 -2.43 -27.24 -0.54
CA LEU A 524 -2.60 -28.68 -0.37
C LEU A 524 -2.97 -29.06 1.06
N ASP A 525 -3.79 -30.12 1.21
CA ASP A 525 -3.99 -30.82 2.47
C ASP A 525 -2.68 -31.47 2.96
N ALA A 526 -2.51 -31.66 4.27
CA ALA A 526 -1.28 -32.23 4.84
C ALA A 526 -0.84 -33.55 4.20
N SER A 527 -1.79 -34.39 3.79
CA SER A 527 -1.47 -35.66 3.10
C SER A 527 -1.04 -35.46 1.64
N ASP A 528 -1.58 -34.45 0.98
CA ASP A 528 -1.11 -34.04 -0.35
C ASP A 528 0.27 -33.36 -0.25
N VAL A 529 0.59 -32.61 0.82
CA VAL A 529 1.94 -32.07 1.08
C VAL A 529 2.97 -33.19 1.21
N TYR A 530 2.62 -34.29 1.89
CA TYR A 530 3.46 -35.49 1.93
C TYR A 530 3.74 -36.04 0.53
N THR A 531 2.68 -36.18 -0.28
CA THR A 531 2.78 -36.71 -1.66
C THR A 531 3.60 -35.77 -2.55
N ALA A 532 3.39 -34.46 -2.42
CA ALA A 532 4.09 -33.39 -3.10
C ALA A 532 5.60 -33.42 -2.82
N GLY A 533 5.99 -33.54 -1.56
CA GLY A 533 7.41 -33.64 -1.19
C GLY A 533 8.04 -34.96 -1.62
N LEU A 534 7.34 -36.08 -1.46
CA LEU A 534 7.89 -37.41 -1.76
C LEU A 534 8.05 -37.67 -3.26
N ARG A 535 7.03 -37.33 -4.06
CA ARG A 535 6.99 -37.68 -5.50
C ARG A 535 7.44 -36.55 -6.42
N TYR A 536 7.25 -35.30 -5.98
CA TYR A 536 7.45 -34.12 -6.82
C TYR A 536 8.54 -33.17 -6.30
N GLY A 537 9.13 -33.45 -5.13
CA GLY A 537 10.20 -32.63 -4.55
C GLY A 537 9.74 -31.24 -4.12
N LEU A 538 8.45 -31.06 -3.83
CA LEU A 538 7.89 -29.77 -3.41
C LEU A 538 8.06 -29.56 -1.90
N ILE A 539 8.11 -28.29 -1.48
CA ILE A 539 8.20 -27.90 -0.07
C ILE A 539 7.03 -27.01 0.35
N PRO A 540 6.44 -27.22 1.54
CA PRO A 540 5.54 -26.24 2.15
C PRO A 540 6.34 -25.03 2.66
N PHE A 541 5.82 -23.82 2.46
CA PHE A 541 6.46 -22.58 2.94
C PHE A 541 5.50 -21.61 3.67
N ILE A 542 4.19 -21.77 3.51
CA ILE A 542 3.15 -21.08 4.30
C ILE A 542 2.13 -22.12 4.76
N SER A 543 1.61 -21.97 5.98
CA SER A 543 0.57 -22.82 6.55
C SER A 543 -0.68 -22.00 6.92
N GLU A 544 -1.86 -22.60 6.76
CA GLU A 544 -3.10 -22.07 7.32
C GLU A 544 -3.13 -22.21 8.85
N VAL A 545 -3.76 -21.27 9.54
CA VAL A 545 -4.08 -21.40 10.97
C VAL A 545 -5.58 -21.22 11.18
N TYR A 546 -6.16 -22.10 11.99
CA TYR A 546 -7.58 -22.09 12.34
C TYR A 546 -7.78 -21.55 13.76
N ASN A 547 -8.58 -22.22 14.60
CA ASN A 547 -8.95 -21.75 15.94
C ASN A 547 -7.96 -22.13 17.07
N LEU A 548 -6.90 -22.90 16.79
CA LEU A 548 -5.95 -23.36 17.82
C LEU A 548 -4.77 -22.40 18.02
N GLY A 549 -4.60 -21.39 17.15
CA GLY A 549 -3.44 -20.50 17.15
C GLY A 549 -2.13 -21.16 16.66
N SER A 550 -2.10 -22.48 16.50
CA SER A 550 -1.02 -23.24 15.86
C SER A 550 -1.45 -23.75 14.47
N PRO A 551 -0.51 -24.02 13.55
CA PRO A 551 -0.79 -24.55 12.21
C PRO A 551 -1.17 -26.04 12.22
N ASP A 552 -2.11 -26.42 13.09
CA ASP A 552 -2.58 -27.79 13.27
C ASP A 552 -4.09 -27.84 13.48
N TYR A 553 -4.68 -29.02 13.29
CA TYR A 553 -6.06 -29.31 13.67
C TYR A 553 -6.22 -30.74 14.19
N TYR A 554 -7.34 -31.02 14.86
CA TYR A 554 -7.70 -32.35 15.33
C TYR A 554 -8.61 -33.05 14.32
N VAL A 555 -8.33 -34.33 14.07
CA VAL A 555 -9.15 -35.22 13.26
C VAL A 555 -10.25 -35.81 14.13
N VAL A 556 -11.51 -35.69 13.72
CA VAL A 556 -12.66 -36.20 14.46
C VAL A 556 -13.60 -37.01 13.58
N ALA A 557 -14.29 -37.98 14.18
CA ALA A 557 -15.40 -38.70 13.57
C ALA A 557 -16.70 -38.13 14.16
N VAL A 558 -17.58 -37.61 13.30
CA VAL A 558 -18.84 -36.95 13.69
C VAL A 558 -20.02 -37.82 13.30
N ALA A 559 -20.94 -38.05 14.23
CA ALA A 559 -22.20 -38.71 13.99
C ALA A 559 -23.37 -37.83 14.46
N LYS A 560 -24.59 -38.17 14.04
CA LYS A 560 -25.79 -37.51 14.55
C LYS A 560 -26.11 -38.01 15.96
N GLU A 561 -26.52 -37.10 16.83
CA GLU A 561 -26.95 -37.43 18.20
C GLU A 561 -28.15 -38.40 18.18
N GLU A 562 -29.07 -38.23 17.22
CA GLU A 562 -30.25 -39.09 17.02
C GLU A 562 -29.95 -40.55 16.62
N ASP A 563 -28.71 -40.88 16.21
CA ASP A 563 -28.27 -42.24 15.88
C ASP A 563 -27.31 -42.80 16.95
N PRO A 564 -27.80 -43.24 18.12
CA PRO A 564 -26.96 -43.75 19.22
C PRO A 564 -26.31 -45.09 18.88
N SER A 565 -26.73 -45.77 17.80
CA SER A 565 -26.22 -47.08 17.39
C SER A 565 -24.89 -47.01 16.64
N THR A 566 -24.52 -45.82 16.16
CA THR A 566 -23.25 -45.60 15.45
C THR A 566 -22.14 -45.35 16.47
N ASP A 567 -21.11 -46.20 16.41
CA ASP A 567 -19.89 -46.12 17.21
C ASP A 567 -18.66 -46.30 16.31
N LEU A 568 -17.52 -45.75 16.71
CA LEU A 568 -16.26 -45.78 15.98
C LEU A 568 -15.71 -47.19 15.79
N THR A 569 -16.00 -48.12 16.71
CA THR A 569 -15.47 -49.49 16.68
C THR A 569 -16.24 -50.41 15.71
N TYR A 570 -17.50 -50.08 15.42
CA TYR A 570 -18.38 -50.91 14.58
C TYR A 570 -19.12 -50.06 13.54
N LEU A 571 -18.41 -49.77 12.45
CA LEU A 571 -18.95 -49.05 11.29
C LEU A 571 -19.37 -49.98 10.14
N LYS A 572 -19.40 -51.30 10.38
CA LYS A 572 -19.90 -52.27 9.42
C LYS A 572 -21.40 -52.04 9.19
N ASN A 573 -21.82 -52.01 7.93
CA ASN A 573 -23.20 -51.65 7.53
C ASN A 573 -23.60 -50.18 7.79
N LYS A 574 -22.63 -49.30 8.07
CA LYS A 574 -22.85 -47.86 8.19
C LYS A 574 -22.37 -47.13 6.94
N TYR A 575 -22.96 -45.97 6.70
CA TYR A 575 -22.66 -45.09 5.58
C TYR A 575 -21.65 -44.01 5.99
N THR A 576 -20.62 -43.78 5.19
CA THR A 576 -19.49 -42.92 5.57
C THR A 576 -19.28 -41.76 4.61
N CYS A 577 -18.93 -40.59 5.16
CA CYS A 577 -18.69 -39.37 4.40
C CYS A 577 -17.25 -38.90 4.61
N HIS A 578 -16.52 -38.70 3.50
CA HIS A 578 -15.12 -38.36 3.50
C HIS A 578 -14.87 -37.10 2.66
N PRO A 579 -14.02 -36.16 3.12
CA PRO A 579 -13.60 -34.98 2.35
C PRO A 579 -13.02 -35.31 0.98
N GLY A 580 -12.35 -36.47 0.88
CA GLY A 580 -11.76 -36.97 -0.35
C GLY A 580 -10.78 -38.10 -0.05
N ILE A 581 -10.52 -38.92 -1.06
CA ILE A 581 -9.50 -39.98 -0.98
C ILE A 581 -8.15 -39.35 -0.63
N ASN A 582 -7.33 -40.10 0.12
CA ASN A 582 -5.99 -39.69 0.53
C ASN A 582 -5.89 -38.42 1.39
N THR A 583 -6.97 -37.80 1.84
CA THR A 583 -6.91 -36.65 2.78
C THR A 583 -6.48 -37.08 4.18
N ALA A 584 -5.83 -36.19 4.93
CA ALA A 584 -5.32 -36.49 6.27
C ALA A 584 -6.43 -36.84 7.27
N ALA A 585 -7.37 -35.93 7.51
CA ALA A 585 -8.48 -36.15 8.44
C ALA A 585 -9.52 -37.14 7.90
N GLY A 586 -9.75 -37.10 6.59
CA GLY A 586 -10.81 -37.85 5.95
C GLY A 586 -10.47 -39.31 5.70
N TRP A 587 -9.21 -39.65 5.43
CA TRP A 587 -8.83 -40.97 4.92
C TRP A 587 -7.73 -41.62 5.73
N VAL A 588 -6.58 -40.94 5.89
CA VAL A 588 -5.36 -41.51 6.47
C VAL A 588 -5.56 -41.87 7.94
N TYR A 589 -5.99 -40.92 8.78
CA TYR A 589 -6.17 -41.17 10.21
C TYR A 589 -7.29 -42.18 10.52
N PRO A 590 -8.51 -42.05 9.95
CA PRO A 590 -9.58 -43.01 10.19
C PRO A 590 -9.22 -44.44 9.82
N LEU A 591 -8.62 -44.65 8.64
CA LEU A 591 -8.25 -46.00 8.21
C LEU A 591 -7.04 -46.54 8.97
N ALA A 592 -6.05 -45.70 9.30
CA ALA A 592 -4.95 -46.13 10.16
C ALA A 592 -5.46 -46.60 11.52
N TYR A 593 -6.41 -45.87 12.12
CA TYR A 593 -7.05 -46.26 13.38
C TYR A 593 -7.79 -47.60 13.25
N LEU A 594 -8.66 -47.74 12.25
CA LEU A 594 -9.47 -48.94 12.06
C LEU A 594 -8.63 -50.19 11.73
N ILE A 595 -7.58 -50.05 10.92
CA ILE A 595 -6.67 -51.15 10.55
C ILE A 595 -5.79 -51.55 11.73
N SER A 596 -5.16 -50.58 12.40
CA SER A 596 -4.20 -50.86 13.48
C SER A 596 -4.85 -51.52 14.70
N ASN A 597 -6.10 -51.20 14.99
CA ASN A 597 -6.87 -51.82 16.07
C ASN A 597 -7.58 -53.12 15.65
N GLY A 598 -7.47 -53.54 14.38
CA GLY A 598 -8.06 -54.79 13.89
C GLY A 598 -9.58 -54.76 13.70
N TRP A 599 -10.20 -53.58 13.69
CA TRP A 599 -11.64 -53.41 13.44
C TRP A 599 -12.01 -53.69 11.98
N ILE A 600 -11.09 -53.41 11.06
CA ILE A 600 -11.19 -53.79 9.65
C ILE A 600 -10.02 -54.67 9.26
N ARG A 601 -10.24 -55.58 8.31
CA ARG A 601 -9.18 -56.44 7.81
C ARG A 601 -8.17 -55.60 7.03
N GLY A 602 -6.94 -55.53 7.54
CA GLY A 602 -5.82 -54.97 6.79
C GLY A 602 -5.48 -55.88 5.61
N TYR A 603 -5.56 -55.36 4.39
CA TYR A 603 -5.04 -56.01 3.18
C TYR A 603 -3.59 -55.54 2.94
N GLY A 604 -2.74 -55.76 3.95
CA GLY A 604 -1.45 -55.08 4.05
C GLY A 604 -1.65 -53.58 4.23
N CYS A 605 -1.17 -52.80 3.26
CA CYS A 605 -1.24 -51.35 3.21
C CYS A 605 -2.23 -50.84 2.15
N ASP A 606 -3.07 -51.72 1.59
CA ASP A 606 -4.15 -51.38 0.67
C ASP A 606 -5.39 -50.94 1.44
N SER A 607 -5.39 -49.66 1.86
CA SER A 607 -6.53 -49.07 2.58
C SER A 607 -7.77 -48.91 1.72
N VAL A 608 -7.62 -48.79 0.40
CA VAL A 608 -8.74 -48.66 -0.55
C VAL A 608 -9.57 -49.94 -0.54
N ARG A 609 -8.93 -51.09 -0.70
CA ARG A 609 -9.61 -52.39 -0.62
C ARG A 609 -10.22 -52.63 0.76
N ALA A 610 -9.48 -52.32 1.83
CA ALA A 610 -9.95 -52.50 3.19
C ALA A 610 -11.24 -51.68 3.46
N ALA A 611 -11.28 -50.43 3.01
CA ALA A 611 -12.45 -49.58 3.12
C ALA A 611 -13.61 -50.06 2.25
N ALA A 612 -13.35 -50.41 0.98
CA ALA A 612 -14.38 -50.82 0.03
C ALA A 612 -15.10 -52.13 0.42
N GLU A 613 -14.37 -53.10 1.00
CA GLU A 613 -14.98 -54.35 1.46
C GLU A 613 -15.68 -54.23 2.82
N TYR A 614 -15.37 -53.18 3.60
CA TYR A 614 -15.92 -52.99 4.95
C TYR A 614 -17.13 -52.06 4.98
N PHE A 615 -17.05 -50.90 4.30
CA PHE A 615 -18.13 -49.93 4.26
C PHE A 615 -19.15 -50.28 3.18
N THR A 616 -20.44 -50.15 3.51
CA THR A 616 -21.51 -50.53 2.58
C THR A 616 -21.69 -49.49 1.48
N LYS A 617 -21.76 -48.21 1.85
CA LYS A 617 -21.82 -47.07 0.93
C LYS A 617 -21.06 -45.90 1.51
N SER A 618 -20.38 -45.15 0.64
CA SER A 618 -19.60 -43.99 1.05
C SER A 618 -19.73 -42.87 0.03
N CYS A 619 -19.38 -41.65 0.43
CA CYS A 619 -18.92 -40.64 -0.52
C CYS A 619 -17.45 -40.35 -0.26
N ILE A 620 -16.60 -40.75 -1.21
CA ILE A 620 -15.15 -40.56 -1.16
C ILE A 620 -14.71 -39.92 -2.49
N PRO A 621 -14.80 -38.59 -2.59
CA PRO A 621 -14.34 -37.84 -3.75
C PRO A 621 -12.94 -38.26 -4.22
N GLY A 622 -12.83 -38.66 -5.49
CA GLY A 622 -11.60 -39.15 -6.11
C GLY A 622 -11.41 -40.67 -6.10
N ALA A 623 -12.27 -41.46 -5.47
CA ALA A 623 -12.09 -42.92 -5.37
C ALA A 623 -12.14 -43.67 -6.72
N LEU A 624 -12.85 -43.11 -7.71
CA LEU A 624 -12.91 -43.66 -9.08
C LEU A 624 -11.79 -43.13 -9.99
N SER A 625 -10.98 -42.17 -9.53
CA SER A 625 -9.89 -41.61 -10.32
C SER A 625 -8.68 -42.53 -10.30
N THR A 626 -8.14 -42.83 -11.48
CA THR A 626 -6.92 -43.61 -11.65
C THR A 626 -5.66 -42.91 -11.13
N GLU A 627 -5.72 -41.60 -10.90
CA GLU A 627 -4.63 -40.83 -10.29
C GLU A 627 -4.46 -41.12 -8.80
N TYR A 628 -5.56 -41.44 -8.12
CA TYR A 628 -5.59 -41.69 -6.67
C TYR A 628 -5.76 -43.16 -6.33
N ASN A 629 -6.44 -43.92 -7.20
CA ASN A 629 -6.68 -45.35 -7.04
C ASN A 629 -6.16 -46.10 -8.28
N THR A 630 -4.99 -46.72 -8.15
CA THR A 630 -4.38 -47.54 -9.21
C THR A 630 -4.92 -48.98 -9.23
N GLY A 631 -5.79 -49.35 -8.28
CA GLY A 631 -6.37 -50.68 -8.14
C GLY A 631 -7.72 -50.82 -8.84
N VAL A 632 -8.53 -51.76 -8.37
CA VAL A 632 -9.90 -51.95 -8.85
C VAL A 632 -10.78 -50.79 -8.34
N PRO A 633 -11.56 -50.13 -9.21
CA PRO A 633 -12.54 -49.14 -8.76
C PRO A 633 -13.69 -49.85 -8.05
N TYR A 634 -14.12 -49.28 -6.92
CA TYR A 634 -15.22 -49.80 -6.11
C TYR A 634 -16.35 -48.78 -6.10
N ASP A 635 -17.46 -49.08 -6.78
CA ASP A 635 -18.56 -48.13 -6.97
C ASP A 635 -19.19 -47.68 -5.64
N ASN A 636 -19.26 -48.59 -4.67
CA ASN A 636 -19.81 -48.32 -3.34
C ASN A 636 -19.07 -47.22 -2.57
N MET A 637 -17.85 -46.87 -2.97
CA MET A 637 -17.09 -45.75 -2.40
C MET A 637 -17.62 -44.37 -2.82
N CYS A 638 -18.45 -44.31 -3.87
CA CYS A 638 -19.01 -43.07 -4.40
C CYS A 638 -20.55 -43.04 -4.40
N ASP A 639 -21.22 -44.13 -3.99
CA ASP A 639 -22.68 -44.28 -3.97
C ASP A 639 -23.44 -43.12 -3.27
N LEU A 640 -22.83 -42.46 -2.29
CA LEU A 640 -23.45 -41.34 -1.56
C LEU A 640 -23.08 -39.96 -2.13
N CYS A 641 -22.18 -39.88 -3.10
CA CYS A 641 -21.77 -38.60 -3.68
C CYS A 641 -22.90 -37.96 -4.49
N HIS A 642 -22.95 -36.64 -4.50
CA HIS A 642 -24.09 -35.89 -5.03
C HIS A 642 -23.85 -35.37 -6.46
N GLY A 643 -22.59 -35.21 -6.87
CA GLY A 643 -22.22 -34.75 -8.20
C GLY A 643 -22.83 -35.62 -9.32
N VAL A 644 -23.00 -35.04 -10.50
CA VAL A 644 -23.57 -35.73 -11.67
C VAL A 644 -22.61 -35.71 -12.86
N SER A 645 -22.69 -36.73 -13.72
CA SER A 645 -21.87 -36.84 -14.93
C SER A 645 -20.38 -36.71 -14.59
N PHE A 646 -19.64 -35.81 -15.26
CA PHE A 646 -18.21 -35.62 -15.05
C PHE A 646 -17.84 -35.12 -13.64
N ARG A 647 -18.81 -34.59 -12.86
CA ARG A 647 -18.63 -34.09 -11.48
C ARG A 647 -18.79 -35.19 -10.43
N TYR A 648 -19.43 -36.30 -10.79
CA TYR A 648 -19.72 -37.39 -9.87
C TYR A 648 -18.42 -37.93 -9.26
N CYS A 649 -18.33 -37.83 -7.93
CA CYS A 649 -17.20 -38.31 -7.15
C CYS A 649 -15.85 -37.70 -7.57
N ARG A 650 -15.85 -36.48 -8.11
CA ARG A 650 -14.61 -35.73 -8.41
C ARG A 650 -13.96 -35.20 -7.13
N ARG A 651 -12.63 -35.22 -7.07
CA ARG A 651 -11.85 -34.69 -5.93
C ARG A 651 -11.58 -33.19 -6.07
N ASP A 652 -12.61 -32.41 -6.34
CA ASP A 652 -12.54 -30.96 -6.52
C ASP A 652 -13.89 -30.31 -6.17
N ALA A 653 -13.96 -28.98 -6.16
CA ALA A 653 -15.16 -28.23 -5.77
C ALA A 653 -16.37 -28.37 -6.74
N SER A 654 -16.27 -29.20 -7.80
CA SER A 654 -17.41 -29.54 -8.64
C SER A 654 -18.31 -30.62 -8.04
N GLU A 655 -17.81 -31.40 -7.07
CA GLU A 655 -18.58 -32.35 -6.26
C GLU A 655 -19.07 -31.67 -4.97
N ASP A 656 -20.38 -31.67 -4.73
CA ASP A 656 -20.99 -30.96 -3.60
C ASP A 656 -20.58 -31.52 -2.23
N TYR A 657 -20.19 -32.81 -2.19
CA TYR A 657 -19.71 -33.48 -0.98
C TYR A 657 -18.18 -33.52 -0.86
N PHE A 658 -17.45 -32.76 -1.68
CA PHE A 658 -16.00 -32.60 -1.56
C PHE A 658 -15.59 -31.63 -0.45
N GLY A 659 -14.43 -31.89 0.15
CA GLY A 659 -13.86 -31.07 1.22
C GLY A 659 -14.54 -31.28 2.57
N TYR A 660 -14.06 -30.58 3.60
CA TYR A 660 -14.56 -30.75 4.97
C TYR A 660 -16.03 -30.35 5.09
N THR A 661 -16.41 -29.23 4.48
CA THR A 661 -17.81 -28.77 4.44
C THR A 661 -18.71 -29.76 3.68
N GLY A 662 -18.25 -30.29 2.54
CA GLY A 662 -19.00 -31.27 1.74
C GLY A 662 -19.19 -32.61 2.46
N ALA A 663 -18.17 -33.12 3.16
CA ALA A 663 -18.28 -34.34 3.94
C ALA A 663 -19.29 -34.21 5.10
N PHE A 664 -19.33 -33.06 5.75
CA PHE A 664 -20.35 -32.78 6.77
C PHE A 664 -21.74 -32.63 6.14
N ARG A 665 -21.85 -32.00 4.97
CA ARG A 665 -23.10 -31.93 4.21
C ARG A 665 -23.63 -33.32 3.84
N CYS A 666 -22.76 -34.25 3.45
CA CYS A 666 -23.09 -35.67 3.23
C CYS A 666 -23.68 -36.35 4.48
N LEU A 667 -23.18 -36.03 5.68
CA LEU A 667 -23.76 -36.51 6.94
C LEU A 667 -25.15 -35.92 7.18
N VAL A 668 -25.34 -34.63 6.91
CA VAL A 668 -26.60 -33.93 7.16
C VAL A 668 -27.71 -34.41 6.21
N GLU A 669 -27.50 -34.30 4.90
CA GLU A 669 -28.53 -34.56 3.88
C GLU A 669 -28.22 -35.73 2.92
N GLY A 670 -26.97 -36.20 2.86
CA GLY A 670 -26.53 -37.29 1.96
C GLY A 670 -26.80 -38.70 2.49
N GLY A 671 -27.42 -38.83 3.67
CA GLY A 671 -27.75 -40.12 4.28
C GLY A 671 -26.58 -40.83 4.96
N GLY A 672 -25.43 -40.16 5.13
CA GLY A 672 -24.31 -40.71 5.90
C GLY A 672 -24.65 -40.92 7.38
N ASN A 673 -24.00 -41.88 8.03
CA ASN A 673 -24.07 -42.10 9.48
C ASN A 673 -22.88 -41.45 10.21
N VAL A 674 -21.71 -41.39 9.57
CA VAL A 674 -20.50 -40.81 10.13
C VAL A 674 -19.75 -39.99 9.08
N ALA A 675 -19.22 -38.83 9.49
CA ALA A 675 -18.29 -38.02 8.69
C ALA A 675 -16.94 -37.89 9.39
N PHE A 676 -15.86 -38.09 8.63
CA PHE A 676 -14.50 -37.89 9.12
C PHE A 676 -13.98 -36.52 8.69
N VAL A 677 -13.85 -35.59 9.64
CA VAL A 677 -13.58 -34.16 9.36
C VAL A 677 -12.65 -33.54 10.40
N LYS A 678 -12.27 -32.27 10.21
CA LYS A 678 -11.58 -31.46 11.23
C LYS A 678 -12.54 -31.09 12.37
N HIS A 679 -12.01 -30.83 13.56
CA HIS A 679 -12.79 -30.50 14.76
C HIS A 679 -13.62 -29.21 14.62
N THR A 680 -13.23 -28.30 13.73
CA THR A 680 -13.94 -27.02 13.53
C THR A 680 -15.14 -27.13 12.59
N THR A 681 -15.23 -28.18 11.76
CA THR A 681 -16.24 -28.28 10.69
C THR A 681 -17.67 -28.16 11.19
N VAL A 682 -18.04 -28.83 12.28
CA VAL A 682 -19.42 -28.75 12.79
C VAL A 682 -19.73 -27.30 13.16
N ALA A 683 -18.89 -26.69 14.00
CA ALA A 683 -19.08 -25.34 14.48
C ALA A 683 -19.06 -24.27 13.37
N GLU A 684 -18.45 -24.54 12.21
CA GLU A 684 -18.45 -23.66 11.03
C GLU A 684 -19.78 -23.72 10.25
N ASN A 685 -20.50 -24.84 10.35
CA ASN A 685 -21.64 -25.16 9.50
C ASN A 685 -22.98 -25.18 10.23
N THR A 686 -23.01 -25.03 11.55
CA THR A 686 -24.22 -25.06 12.39
C THR A 686 -24.49 -23.70 13.04
N ASP A 687 -25.54 -23.62 13.85
CA ASP A 687 -25.89 -22.47 14.70
C ASP A 687 -26.05 -21.16 13.90
N GLY A 688 -26.54 -21.27 12.66
CA GLY A 688 -26.79 -20.12 11.78
C GLY A 688 -25.56 -19.48 11.14
N LYS A 689 -24.35 -20.01 11.37
CA LYS A 689 -23.11 -19.48 10.76
C LYS A 689 -23.08 -19.71 9.25
N ARG A 690 -23.56 -20.88 8.79
CA ARG A 690 -23.76 -21.15 7.36
C ARG A 690 -25.23 -20.95 6.98
N ARG A 691 -25.45 -20.07 6.00
CA ARG A 691 -26.80 -19.68 5.53
C ARG A 691 -27.35 -20.56 4.39
N SER A 692 -26.60 -21.57 3.96
CA SER A 692 -27.02 -22.52 2.93
C SER A 692 -28.21 -23.35 3.40
N THR A 693 -29.15 -23.67 2.50
CA THR A 693 -30.43 -24.33 2.83
C THR A 693 -30.26 -25.63 3.63
N TRP A 694 -29.26 -26.44 3.30
CA TRP A 694 -28.94 -27.70 3.98
C TRP A 694 -28.48 -27.54 5.44
N ALA A 695 -27.94 -26.37 5.80
CA ALA A 695 -27.33 -26.08 7.11
C ALA A 695 -28.19 -25.14 7.99
N ARG A 696 -29.25 -24.52 7.44
CA ARG A 696 -30.02 -23.47 8.14
C ARG A 696 -30.64 -23.92 9.46
N ASN A 697 -31.05 -25.18 9.55
CA ASN A 697 -31.81 -25.73 10.67
C ASN A 697 -31.00 -26.78 11.45
N THR A 698 -29.67 -26.71 11.41
CA THR A 698 -28.80 -27.62 12.16
C THR A 698 -28.12 -26.90 13.32
N PHE A 699 -28.15 -27.52 14.49
CA PHE A 699 -27.50 -27.03 15.70
C PHE A 699 -26.28 -27.88 16.02
N THR A 700 -25.28 -27.28 16.68
CA THR A 700 -24.07 -28.02 17.09
C THR A 700 -24.38 -29.22 17.99
N LYS A 701 -25.45 -29.13 18.79
CA LYS A 701 -25.92 -30.20 19.68
C LYS A 701 -26.54 -31.41 18.97
N ASP A 702 -26.88 -31.27 17.69
CA ASP A 702 -27.48 -32.37 16.91
C ASP A 702 -26.41 -33.39 16.48
N PHE A 703 -25.14 -33.15 16.85
CA PHE A 703 -23.98 -33.94 16.48
C PHE A 703 -23.10 -34.25 17.69
N GLU A 704 -22.45 -35.41 17.63
CA GLU A 704 -21.50 -35.87 18.64
C GLU A 704 -20.23 -36.41 17.97
N LEU A 705 -19.15 -36.43 18.73
CA LEU A 705 -17.89 -37.05 18.35
C LEU A 705 -17.89 -38.51 18.79
N LEU A 706 -17.42 -39.39 17.91
CA LEU A 706 -17.16 -40.79 18.23
C LEU A 706 -15.71 -40.93 18.68
N CYS A 707 -15.50 -41.43 19.90
CA CYS A 707 -14.20 -41.41 20.55
C CYS A 707 -13.48 -42.76 20.46
N PRO A 708 -12.13 -42.78 20.45
CA PRO A 708 -11.34 -44.01 20.46
C PRO A 708 -11.62 -44.95 21.64
N ASP A 709 -12.08 -44.42 22.77
CA ASP A 709 -12.45 -45.19 23.96
C ASP A 709 -13.83 -45.85 23.88
N GLY A 710 -14.53 -45.72 22.74
CA GLY A 710 -15.88 -46.22 22.51
C GLY A 710 -16.98 -45.33 23.11
N THR A 711 -16.62 -44.18 23.69
CA THR A 711 -17.58 -43.20 24.18
C THR A 711 -18.00 -42.21 23.09
N ARG A 712 -19.06 -41.46 23.37
CA ARG A 712 -19.51 -40.34 22.56
C ARG A 712 -19.42 -39.06 23.38
N ARG A 713 -19.00 -37.96 22.74
CA ARG A 713 -18.82 -36.68 23.43
C ARG A 713 -19.34 -35.51 22.61
N PRO A 714 -19.72 -34.39 23.26
CA PRO A 714 -20.05 -33.16 22.55
C PRO A 714 -18.91 -32.70 21.65
N THR A 715 -19.25 -32.06 20.53
CA THR A 715 -18.29 -31.55 19.54
C THR A 715 -17.25 -30.57 20.09
N GLY A 716 -17.57 -29.89 21.20
CA GLY A 716 -16.63 -29.01 21.92
C GLY A 716 -15.49 -29.74 22.65
N GLN A 717 -15.61 -31.05 22.90
CA GLN A 717 -14.62 -31.86 23.63
C GLN A 717 -13.63 -32.57 22.70
N TYR A 718 -13.37 -32.00 21.51
CA TYR A 718 -12.48 -32.58 20.50
C TYR A 718 -11.05 -32.83 21.00
N MET A 719 -10.55 -32.07 21.99
CA MET A 719 -9.21 -32.28 22.54
C MET A 719 -9.08 -33.63 23.26
N GLU A 720 -10.17 -34.12 23.86
CA GLU A 720 -10.23 -35.40 24.56
C GLU A 720 -10.77 -36.53 23.67
N CYS A 721 -11.48 -36.18 22.59
CA CYS A 721 -12.10 -37.11 21.65
C CYS A 721 -11.73 -36.79 20.21
N ASN A 722 -10.60 -37.34 19.76
CA ASN A 722 -10.07 -37.20 18.41
C ASN A 722 -9.29 -38.46 18.01
N LEU A 723 -9.07 -38.60 16.70
CA LEU A 723 -8.25 -39.69 16.12
C LEU A 723 -6.77 -39.31 16.02
N GLY A 724 -6.43 -38.04 16.25
CA GLY A 724 -5.08 -37.52 16.19
C GLY A 724 -5.04 -36.03 15.84
N LYS A 725 -3.85 -35.46 15.96
CA LYS A 725 -3.53 -34.07 15.60
C LYS A 725 -2.66 -34.06 14.34
N VAL A 726 -2.96 -33.19 13.39
CA VAL A 726 -2.24 -33.11 12.11
C VAL A 726 -1.99 -31.67 11.70
N ALA A 727 -0.92 -31.47 10.93
CA ALA A 727 -0.60 -30.17 10.34
C ALA A 727 -1.77 -29.66 9.48
N ALA A 728 -1.93 -28.33 9.44
CA ALA A 728 -2.91 -27.66 8.60
C ALA A 728 -2.53 -27.73 7.11
N ASN A 729 -3.43 -27.24 6.25
CA ASN A 729 -3.14 -27.11 4.82
C ASN A 729 -1.97 -26.13 4.62
N ALA A 730 -1.18 -26.36 3.58
CA ALA A 730 -0.01 -25.55 3.27
C ALA A 730 0.05 -25.12 1.82
N ILE A 731 0.61 -23.94 1.59
CA ILE A 731 1.05 -23.50 0.27
C ILE A 731 2.40 -24.15 -0.01
N VAL A 732 2.49 -24.87 -1.13
CA VAL A 732 3.72 -25.55 -1.56
C VAL A 732 4.31 -24.92 -2.81
N ALA A 733 5.64 -24.99 -2.94
CA ALA A 733 6.40 -24.55 -4.10
C ALA A 733 7.50 -25.56 -4.46
N ARG A 734 8.13 -25.38 -5.62
CA ARG A 734 9.29 -26.20 -6.03
C ARG A 734 10.50 -25.95 -5.14
N SER A 735 11.23 -27.01 -4.81
CA SER A 735 12.52 -26.98 -4.10
C SER A 735 13.60 -27.77 -4.84
N GLY A 736 14.85 -27.64 -4.41
CA GLY A 736 16.02 -28.36 -4.93
C GLY A 736 16.91 -27.54 -5.87
N TYR A 737 17.85 -28.20 -6.55
CA TYR A 737 18.84 -27.55 -7.43
C TYR A 737 18.23 -26.76 -8.60
N TYR A 738 17.06 -27.20 -9.08
CA TYR A 738 16.24 -26.50 -10.09
C TYR A 738 15.00 -25.80 -9.47
N GLY A 739 14.97 -25.70 -8.14
CA GLY A 739 13.93 -25.04 -7.35
C GLY A 739 14.12 -23.54 -7.28
N TYR A 740 13.14 -22.87 -6.67
CA TYR A 740 13.21 -21.44 -6.43
C TYR A 740 14.32 -21.09 -5.45
N ASN A 741 15.02 -20.00 -5.71
CA ASN A 741 15.99 -19.46 -4.76
C ASN A 741 15.27 -18.81 -3.56
N GLU A 742 16.03 -18.40 -2.54
CA GLU A 742 15.47 -17.78 -1.35
C GLU A 742 14.72 -16.48 -1.67
N THR A 743 15.21 -15.68 -2.62
CA THR A 743 14.55 -14.45 -3.08
C THR A 743 13.16 -14.71 -3.66
N GLU A 744 13.01 -15.76 -4.48
CA GLU A 744 11.74 -16.17 -5.08
C GLU A 744 10.74 -16.66 -4.05
N ILE A 745 11.17 -17.55 -3.15
CA ILE A 745 10.31 -18.02 -2.05
C ILE A 745 9.90 -16.87 -1.14
N ASN A 746 10.82 -15.96 -0.80
CA ASN A 746 10.51 -14.79 0.04
C ASN A 746 9.56 -13.82 -0.68
N ALA A 747 9.70 -13.63 -2.00
CA ALA A 747 8.76 -12.82 -2.77
C ALA A 747 7.33 -13.42 -2.76
N TYR A 748 7.21 -14.74 -2.87
CA TYR A 748 5.92 -15.43 -2.76
C TYR A 748 5.36 -15.36 -1.33
N ILE A 749 6.22 -15.50 -0.32
CA ILE A 749 5.82 -15.33 1.09
C ILE A 749 5.23 -13.95 1.31
N ASN A 750 5.98 -12.92 0.92
CA ASN A 750 5.57 -11.54 1.08
C ASN A 750 4.23 -11.32 0.38
N LEU A 751 4.08 -11.75 -0.88
CA LEU A 751 2.81 -11.59 -1.61
C LEU A 751 1.60 -12.09 -0.81
N PHE A 752 1.65 -13.30 -0.25
CA PHE A 752 0.54 -13.84 0.54
C PHE A 752 0.38 -13.14 1.91
N VAL A 753 1.47 -12.71 2.54
CA VAL A 753 1.43 -11.99 3.83
C VAL A 753 0.83 -10.58 3.67
N TYR A 754 1.20 -9.83 2.63
CA TYR A 754 0.54 -8.57 2.31
C TYR A 754 -0.90 -8.79 1.84
N ALA A 755 -1.15 -9.84 1.03
CA ALA A 755 -2.50 -10.17 0.57
C ALA A 755 -3.47 -10.40 1.74
N GLN A 756 -3.07 -11.18 2.76
CA GLN A 756 -3.94 -11.42 3.91
C GLN A 756 -4.16 -10.15 4.75
N GLN A 757 -3.22 -9.21 4.76
CA GLN A 757 -3.41 -7.98 5.52
C GLN A 757 -4.47 -7.07 4.89
N TYR A 758 -4.55 -7.05 3.57
CA TYR A 758 -5.62 -6.32 2.86
C TYR A 758 -6.94 -7.12 2.78
N TYR A 759 -6.86 -8.43 2.58
CA TYR A 759 -7.98 -9.27 2.14
C TYR A 759 -8.26 -10.50 3.01
N GLY A 760 -7.64 -10.61 4.18
CA GLY A 760 -7.85 -11.71 5.14
C GLY A 760 -9.15 -11.61 5.95
N ARG A 761 -9.97 -10.59 5.69
CA ARG A 761 -11.29 -10.43 6.32
C ARG A 761 -12.21 -11.61 5.97
N LYS A 762 -13.05 -11.99 6.94
CA LYS A 762 -14.04 -13.07 6.79
C LYS A 762 -15.41 -12.57 6.34
N ASP A 763 -15.73 -11.31 6.63
CA ASP A 763 -17.02 -10.75 6.30
C ASP A 763 -17.08 -10.39 4.81
N PRO A 764 -18.11 -10.86 4.08
CA PRO A 764 -18.27 -10.52 2.67
C PRO A 764 -18.60 -9.03 2.55
N ASP A 765 -17.72 -8.28 1.91
CA ASP A 765 -18.02 -6.98 1.35
C ASP A 765 -18.32 -7.17 -0.15
N GLU A 766 -19.46 -6.69 -0.61
CA GLU A 766 -19.86 -6.78 -2.01
C GLU A 766 -18.86 -6.09 -2.94
N PHE A 767 -18.10 -5.13 -2.41
CA PHE A 767 -17.10 -4.35 -3.15
C PHE A 767 -15.66 -4.81 -2.90
N SER A 768 -15.42 -5.80 -2.03
CA SER A 768 -14.07 -6.25 -1.68
C SER A 768 -13.87 -7.75 -1.89
N PHE A 769 -12.65 -8.10 -2.29
CA PHE A 769 -12.22 -9.50 -2.31
C PHE A 769 -11.93 -9.99 -0.88
N SER A 770 -12.22 -11.26 -0.60
CA SER A 770 -11.94 -11.92 0.69
C SER A 770 -11.25 -13.27 0.46
N MET A 771 -10.09 -13.47 1.07
CA MET A 771 -9.26 -14.67 0.87
C MET A 771 -9.89 -15.91 1.51
N PHE A 772 -10.34 -15.80 2.76
CA PHE A 772 -10.84 -16.92 3.58
C PHE A 772 -12.37 -17.02 3.56
N TYR A 773 -12.98 -16.63 2.45
CA TYR A 773 -14.42 -16.75 2.23
C TYR A 773 -14.70 -17.35 0.86
N SER A 774 -15.71 -18.22 0.78
CA SER A 774 -16.16 -18.86 -0.46
C SER A 774 -17.64 -18.58 -0.68
N PRO A 775 -18.04 -18.10 -1.88
CA PRO A 775 -19.42 -17.78 -2.16
C PRO A 775 -20.27 -19.07 -2.27
N PRO A 776 -21.48 -19.11 -1.66
CA PRO A 776 -22.42 -20.20 -1.85
C PRO A 776 -22.76 -20.42 -3.34
N PRO A 777 -22.97 -21.68 -3.79
CA PRO A 777 -23.07 -22.90 -2.99
C PRO A 777 -21.72 -23.53 -2.59
N TYR A 778 -20.60 -22.97 -3.04
CA TYR A 778 -19.27 -23.53 -2.82
C TYR A 778 -18.73 -23.24 -1.41
N SER A 779 -17.69 -23.97 -1.04
CA SER A 779 -16.99 -23.85 0.25
C SER A 779 -15.52 -24.16 0.04
N ASP A 780 -14.67 -23.58 0.90
CA ASP A 780 -13.25 -23.94 0.99
C ASP A 780 -12.47 -23.82 -0.34
N LEU A 781 -12.80 -22.81 -1.16
CA LEU A 781 -12.14 -22.56 -2.45
C LEU A 781 -10.74 -21.97 -2.23
N ILE A 782 -9.69 -22.62 -2.75
CA ILE A 782 -8.25 -22.28 -2.58
C ILE A 782 -7.79 -22.41 -1.12
N PHE A 783 -8.42 -21.68 -0.21
CA PHE A 783 -8.18 -21.71 1.23
C PHE A 783 -9.43 -22.18 1.95
N GLN A 784 -9.26 -22.78 3.12
CA GLN A 784 -10.38 -23.12 4.00
C GLN A 784 -11.10 -21.85 4.47
N ASP A 785 -12.44 -21.88 4.50
CA ASP A 785 -13.24 -20.75 5.03
C ASP A 785 -12.96 -20.53 6.54
N ALA A 786 -12.45 -21.56 7.20
CA ALA A 786 -12.04 -21.54 8.59
C ALA A 786 -10.75 -20.77 8.86
N ALA A 787 -9.89 -20.62 7.84
CA ALA A 787 -8.58 -20.00 7.97
C ALA A 787 -8.72 -18.61 8.60
N GLN A 788 -7.93 -18.35 9.64
CA GLN A 788 -7.89 -17.07 10.34
C GLN A 788 -6.68 -16.25 9.89
N GLN A 789 -5.59 -16.92 9.53
CA GLN A 789 -4.35 -16.31 9.08
C GLN A 789 -3.51 -17.32 8.31
N LEU A 790 -2.55 -16.80 7.56
CA LEU A 790 -1.44 -17.54 6.96
C LEU A 790 -0.17 -17.27 7.77
N VAL A 791 0.54 -18.34 8.14
CA VAL A 791 1.82 -18.23 8.87
C VAL A 791 2.97 -18.81 8.05
N VAL A 792 4.11 -18.13 8.11
CA VAL A 792 5.32 -18.56 7.41
C VAL A 792 5.88 -19.81 8.10
N ILE A 793 6.23 -20.82 7.30
CA ILE A 793 6.89 -22.03 7.80
C ILE A 793 8.40 -21.77 7.85
N PRO A 794 9.03 -21.90 9.03
CA PRO A 794 10.48 -21.75 9.18
C PRO A 794 11.27 -22.72 8.27
N PRO A 795 12.42 -22.32 7.71
CA PRO A 795 13.22 -23.14 6.79
C PRO A 795 13.44 -24.58 7.26
N GLU A 796 13.71 -24.80 8.55
CA GLU A 796 13.96 -26.10 9.16
C GLU A 796 12.73 -27.03 9.18
N LYS A 797 11.52 -26.48 9.01
CA LYS A 797 10.25 -27.24 8.92
C LYS A 797 9.71 -27.35 7.50
N ARG A 798 10.40 -26.80 6.48
CA ARG A 798 9.94 -26.85 5.08
C ARG A 798 10.11 -28.21 4.42
N GLN A 799 10.84 -29.15 5.03
CA GLN A 799 10.85 -30.53 4.54
C GLN A 799 9.50 -31.18 4.82
N PHE A 800 8.88 -31.82 3.82
CA PHE A 800 7.55 -32.41 3.97
C PHE A 800 7.41 -33.34 5.19
N SER A 801 8.42 -34.18 5.47
CA SER A 801 8.42 -35.10 6.61
C SER A 801 8.50 -34.39 7.96
N ALA A 802 9.21 -33.26 8.03
CA ALA A 802 9.28 -32.43 9.22
C ALA A 802 7.97 -31.65 9.43
N TYR A 803 7.34 -31.19 8.34
CA TYR A 803 6.08 -30.47 8.38
C TYR A 803 4.91 -31.35 8.86
N VAL A 804 4.70 -32.52 8.23
CA VAL A 804 3.56 -33.40 8.56
C VAL A 804 3.76 -34.16 9.87
N GLY A 805 5.01 -34.33 10.31
CA GLY A 805 5.36 -34.95 11.58
C GLY A 805 5.33 -36.49 11.59
N PRO A 806 5.94 -37.12 12.62
CA PRO A 806 6.16 -38.57 12.68
C PRO A 806 4.87 -39.39 12.83
N ASP A 807 3.86 -38.87 13.52
CA ASP A 807 2.61 -39.57 13.75
C ASP A 807 1.82 -39.73 12.44
N PHE A 808 1.75 -38.65 11.64
CA PHE A 808 1.19 -38.71 10.30
C PHE A 808 1.95 -39.72 9.42
N MET A 809 3.28 -39.70 9.44
CA MET A 809 4.11 -40.63 8.66
C MET A 809 3.83 -42.09 9.03
N ARG A 810 3.58 -42.38 10.31
CA ARG A 810 3.20 -43.72 10.78
C ARG A 810 1.83 -44.13 10.26
N ALA A 811 0.83 -43.23 10.38
CA ALA A 811 -0.50 -43.47 9.86
C ALA A 811 -0.49 -43.72 8.35
N ARG A 812 0.26 -42.91 7.58
CA ARG A 812 0.38 -43.03 6.13
C ARG A 812 0.96 -44.38 5.69
N ARG A 813 1.94 -44.93 6.43
CA ARG A 813 2.52 -46.28 6.16
C ARG A 813 1.53 -47.41 6.34
N ILE A 814 0.56 -47.26 7.25
CA ILE A 814 -0.51 -48.25 7.46
C ILE A 814 -1.49 -48.22 6.29
N THR A 815 -1.74 -47.04 5.71
CA THR A 815 -2.80 -46.85 4.72
C THR A 815 -2.35 -46.81 3.26
N ASP A 816 -1.06 -46.69 2.98
CA ASP A 816 -0.55 -46.56 1.61
C ASP A 816 0.74 -47.37 1.42
N CYS A 817 0.68 -48.36 0.52
CA CYS A 817 1.84 -49.21 0.21
C CYS A 817 3.01 -48.48 -0.43
N ASN A 818 2.76 -47.33 -1.05
CA ASN A 818 3.83 -46.53 -1.65
C ASN A 818 4.55 -45.67 -0.61
N ALA A 819 4.06 -45.63 0.64
CA ALA A 819 4.69 -44.88 1.71
C ALA A 819 5.96 -45.59 2.18
N GLY A 820 7.12 -45.13 1.68
CA GLY A 820 8.45 -45.63 2.06
C GLY A 820 9.22 -46.35 0.95
N ALA A 821 8.68 -46.49 -0.26
CA ALA A 821 9.37 -47.17 -1.38
C ALA A 821 10.70 -46.49 -1.79
N SER A 822 10.86 -45.19 -1.54
CA SER A 822 12.12 -44.45 -1.78
C SER A 822 13.25 -44.81 -0.81
N ALA A 823 12.95 -45.39 0.37
CA ALA A 823 14.00 -45.86 1.29
C ALA A 823 14.73 -47.10 0.75
N ILE A 824 14.11 -47.87 -0.15
CA ILE A 824 14.67 -49.13 -0.65
C ILE A 824 15.67 -48.91 -1.80
N GLN A 825 15.47 -47.89 -2.65
CA GLN A 825 16.38 -47.60 -3.77
C GLN A 825 17.78 -47.13 -3.32
N TYR A 826 17.90 -46.39 -2.21
CA TYR A 826 19.20 -45.97 -1.67
C TYR A 826 19.97 -47.12 -1.01
N THR A 827 19.28 -48.04 -0.33
CA THR A 827 19.92 -49.23 0.27
C THR A 827 20.45 -50.22 -0.76
N ILE A 828 19.75 -50.41 -1.89
CA ILE A 828 20.22 -51.31 -2.95
C ILE A 828 21.45 -50.70 -3.66
N SER A 829 21.41 -49.39 -3.94
CA SER A 829 22.53 -48.67 -4.55
C SER A 829 23.78 -48.64 -3.66
N GLY A 830 23.62 -48.42 -2.35
CA GLY A 830 24.72 -48.44 -1.38
C GLY A 830 25.31 -49.84 -1.15
N SER A 831 24.48 -50.88 -1.20
CA SER A 831 24.93 -52.27 -1.05
C SER A 831 25.70 -52.76 -2.28
N ILE A 832 25.29 -52.34 -3.48
CA ILE A 832 26.00 -52.64 -4.74
C ILE A 832 27.34 -51.87 -4.79
N ALA A 833 27.37 -50.60 -4.36
CA ALA A 833 28.60 -49.81 -4.31
C ALA A 833 29.63 -50.37 -3.29
N MET A 834 29.17 -50.84 -2.13
CA MET A 834 30.02 -51.52 -1.13
C MET A 834 30.49 -52.90 -1.62
N GLY A 835 29.66 -53.63 -2.36
CA GLY A 835 30.05 -54.90 -2.99
C GLY A 835 31.12 -54.73 -4.07
N PHE A 836 31.03 -53.67 -4.88
CA PHE A 836 32.05 -53.34 -5.89
C PHE A 836 33.36 -52.83 -5.29
N LEU A 837 33.32 -52.09 -4.16
CA LEU A 837 34.53 -51.69 -3.45
C LEU A 837 35.25 -52.88 -2.78
N ALA A 838 34.50 -53.85 -2.27
CA ALA A 838 35.07 -55.05 -1.65
C ALA A 838 35.75 -55.98 -2.66
N THR A 839 35.29 -56.04 -3.91
CA THR A 839 35.93 -56.83 -4.97
C THR A 839 37.15 -56.14 -5.59
N LEU A 840 37.16 -54.81 -5.66
CA LEU A 840 38.31 -54.02 -6.14
C LEU A 840 39.47 -53.95 -5.12
N LEU A 841 39.20 -54.08 -3.82
CA LEU A 841 40.23 -54.09 -2.77
C LEU A 841 40.72 -55.50 -2.39
N GLY A 842 40.14 -56.54 -3.00
CA GLY A 842 40.46 -57.95 -2.76
C GLY A 842 41.14 -58.68 -3.94
N SER A 843 41.64 -57.95 -4.94
CA SER A 843 42.36 -58.50 -6.11
C SER A 843 43.80 -58.03 -6.16
#